data_AF-A0A1V9XR66-F1
#
_entry.id   AF-A0A1V9XR66-F1
#
_cell.length_a   1.000
_cell.length_b   1.000
_cell.length_c   1.000
_cell.angle_alpha   90.00
_cell.angle_beta   90.00
_cell.angle_gamma   90.00
#
_symmetry.space_group_name_H-M   'P 1'
#
loop_
_entity.id
_entity.type
_entity.pdbx_description
1 polymer ?
#
loop_
_entity_poly.entity_id
_entity_poly.type
_entity_poly.pdbx_seq_one_letter_code
_entity_poly.pdbx_strand_id
1 'polypeptide(L)'
;MGLGKTLEVIACVLAHPRPGYPATDEQQGIAVVNDAKILMHYACTLCNGVSEAKCAENVSSKCPQCWAAETADKPLPIKATLIVCPATICEQWTDEINWLVGGECSLRVFVYGGVSQHGYVPPDRLADFDLIITTYEVLRKEIHHANLAFAPDTPRFRTAKRYRASPSPLISVEFWRVALDEAQMVEQCTANAAQMVLSIPAANRWCVTGTPIHRGLSDLYGLLVFLRLAPFDEELWFRMLLAEPFAQGDALPLINVLSRCFRRVNKADVWDQLGLPAQHTHSRQLSFMPVEEVFYKSQARECAQKAFHVAHRFPQDAVIEKMPRSDMITLLAPLKQLRQACTHPQAVRGSVIPLRSSTYSMDDLLAALIKKTVQEAEEAHRLIIMSLNGLAGLAQLRLDVISAADFYRQVMWSIQSHKGNVRADPLQQFHAYVNLHKLLEENSQQLEAQMARPVPSGSDRWNPQGVVGTHNGYMVQDLAKEWAPHPQANVGPYGTPRVPSIPRAPGDDSLIEQAYQVREKYLKKFIEAQRTVQNEVEDAKLKLNEISLQFRGSKGTRWYHRIIDEADSRGDGHRLVRKVKEYLEARKTQFGMCLVNRFKDCNGLKYLVQVCLDTLLESRTNLLKVMSQFATDPTREDMQSVISCHLRPVKKKRPKCRYCLVKEMLTAYESKLFSIDPQSTSEGLPEEEDEELPEDLEEESGTKKNPLAENELTKGEGVLRKGHWQPADIEKTLTFLASFAKSY
;
A
#
# COMPACT_ATOMS: atom_id res chain seq x y z
N MET A 1 34.44 -19.78 0.92
CA MET A 1 35.53 -19.08 0.23
C MET A 1 35.94 -19.97 -0.94
N GLY A 2 35.54 -19.58 -2.14
CA GLY A 2 35.56 -20.40 -3.36
C GLY A 2 36.73 -20.05 -4.30
N LEU A 3 37.95 -20.04 -3.76
CA LEU A 3 39.17 -19.61 -4.48
C LEU A 3 39.43 -20.37 -5.80
N GLY A 4 38.90 -21.58 -5.95
CA GLY A 4 39.12 -22.39 -7.17
C GLY A 4 38.48 -21.81 -8.43
N LYS A 5 37.28 -21.22 -8.34
CA LYS A 5 36.53 -20.75 -9.53
C LYS A 5 37.24 -19.60 -10.24
N THR A 6 37.70 -18.62 -9.48
CA THR A 6 38.38 -17.43 -10.01
C THR A 6 39.74 -17.79 -10.62
N LEU A 7 40.52 -18.62 -9.92
CA LEU A 7 41.80 -19.12 -10.43
C LEU A 7 41.61 -19.90 -11.74
N GLU A 8 40.66 -20.83 -11.81
CA GLU A 8 40.38 -21.59 -13.02
C GLU A 8 39.99 -20.69 -14.20
N VAL A 9 39.08 -19.73 -13.97
CA VAL A 9 38.64 -18.79 -15.01
C VAL A 9 39.82 -17.94 -15.50
N ILE A 10 40.63 -17.38 -14.61
CA ILE A 10 41.78 -16.54 -14.97
C ILE A 10 42.86 -17.36 -15.70
N ALA A 11 43.16 -18.57 -15.22
CA ALA A 11 44.12 -19.46 -15.88
C ALA A 11 43.67 -19.81 -17.30
N CYS A 12 42.39 -20.14 -17.49
CA CYS A 12 41.83 -20.37 -18.82
C CYS A 12 41.81 -19.09 -19.66
N VAL A 13 41.66 -17.91 -19.03
CA VAL A 13 41.75 -16.63 -19.73
C VAL A 13 43.13 -16.43 -20.34
N LEU A 14 44.18 -16.62 -19.54
CA LEU A 14 45.57 -16.45 -19.92
C LEU A 14 46.06 -17.52 -20.91
N ALA A 15 45.63 -18.77 -20.75
CA ALA A 15 46.06 -19.88 -21.62
C ALA A 15 45.47 -19.81 -23.04
N HIS A 16 44.33 -19.12 -23.22
CA HIS A 16 43.61 -19.07 -24.49
C HIS A 16 43.24 -17.63 -24.89
N PRO A 17 44.21 -16.78 -25.24
CA PRO A 17 43.95 -15.43 -25.74
C PRO A 17 43.30 -15.46 -27.13
N ARG A 18 42.66 -14.34 -27.52
CA ARG A 18 42.04 -14.21 -28.86
C ARG A 18 43.14 -14.25 -29.94
N PRO A 19 43.05 -15.13 -30.95
CA PRO A 19 44.02 -15.16 -32.04
C PRO A 19 44.13 -13.80 -32.74
N GLY A 20 45.37 -13.32 -32.95
CA GLY A 20 45.64 -12.02 -33.56
C GLY A 20 45.66 -10.82 -32.61
N TYR A 21 45.41 -11.03 -31.31
CA TYR A 21 45.54 -10.01 -30.27
C TYR A 21 46.59 -10.50 -29.25
N PRO A 22 47.83 -9.96 -29.25
CA PRO A 22 48.83 -10.35 -28.27
C PRO A 22 48.33 -10.00 -26.85
N ALA A 23 48.59 -10.90 -25.89
CA ALA A 23 48.56 -10.52 -24.48
C ALA A 23 49.62 -9.43 -24.29
N THR A 24 49.24 -8.30 -23.71
CA THR A 24 49.97 -7.03 -23.78
C THR A 24 51.30 -6.98 -23.01
N ASP A 25 52.07 -5.92 -23.28
CA ASP A 25 53.48 -5.67 -22.93
C ASP A 25 53.94 -5.97 -21.50
N GLU A 26 55.20 -6.40 -21.39
CA GLU A 26 55.92 -6.82 -20.17
C GLU A 26 56.19 -5.68 -19.15
N GLN A 27 55.77 -4.43 -19.41
CA GLN A 27 56.25 -3.25 -18.65
C GLN A 27 55.22 -2.54 -17.74
N GLN A 28 53.96 -2.99 -17.66
CA GLN A 28 52.96 -2.37 -16.76
C GLN A 28 52.18 -3.44 -15.99
N GLY A 29 52.14 -3.32 -14.65
CA GLY A 29 51.34 -4.20 -13.79
C GLY A 29 49.82 -4.05 -13.99
N ILE A 30 49.04 -4.67 -13.11
CA ILE A 30 47.56 -4.61 -13.16
C ILE A 30 47.08 -3.17 -12.96
N ALA A 31 46.33 -2.65 -13.93
CA ALA A 31 45.65 -1.36 -13.82
C ALA A 31 44.13 -1.59 -13.68
N VAL A 32 43.61 -1.48 -12.45
CA VAL A 32 42.17 -1.42 -12.20
C VAL A 32 41.71 0.01 -12.40
N VAL A 33 40.98 0.27 -13.49
CA VAL A 33 40.56 1.63 -13.86
C VAL A 33 39.17 1.93 -13.32
N ASN A 34 39.08 2.87 -12.38
CA ASN A 34 37.82 3.42 -11.87
C ASN A 34 37.61 4.84 -12.41
N ASP A 35 36.94 4.95 -13.56
CA ASP A 35 36.73 6.24 -14.21
C ASP A 35 35.61 7.07 -13.57
N ALA A 36 35.91 8.33 -13.27
CA ALA A 36 34.95 9.33 -12.80
C ALA A 36 34.18 9.99 -13.97
N LYS A 37 32.93 10.40 -13.70
CA LYS A 37 32.05 11.04 -14.69
C LYS A 37 32.54 12.44 -15.08
N ILE A 38 32.73 12.69 -16.38
CA ILE A 38 32.84 14.04 -16.95
C ILE A 38 31.74 14.23 -17.99
N LEU A 39 30.99 15.34 -17.91
CA LEU A 39 29.99 15.68 -18.91
C LEU A 39 30.71 16.29 -20.12
N MET A 40 30.72 15.60 -21.26
CA MET A 40 31.42 16.04 -22.45
C MET A 40 30.44 16.41 -23.56
N HIS A 41 30.69 17.56 -24.19
CA HIS A 41 30.02 17.95 -25.42
C HIS A 41 30.76 17.29 -26.57
N TYR A 42 30.14 16.26 -27.11
CA TYR A 42 30.75 15.40 -28.10
C TYR A 42 30.34 15.86 -29.51
N ALA A 43 31.30 16.29 -30.33
CA ALA A 43 31.09 16.58 -31.74
C ALA A 43 31.49 15.36 -32.57
N CYS A 44 30.50 14.66 -33.13
CA CYS A 44 30.75 13.47 -33.94
C CYS A 44 31.32 13.85 -35.30
N THR A 45 32.47 13.29 -35.68
CA THR A 45 33.06 13.55 -37.01
C THR A 45 32.28 12.88 -38.15
N LEU A 46 31.50 11.84 -37.84
CA LEU A 46 30.74 11.07 -38.84
C LEU A 46 29.40 11.72 -39.22
N CYS A 47 28.66 12.23 -38.23
CA CYS A 47 27.32 12.79 -38.46
C CYS A 47 27.24 14.30 -38.23
N ASN A 48 28.36 14.96 -37.90
CA ASN A 48 28.45 16.38 -37.53
C ASN A 48 27.45 16.82 -36.43
N GLY A 49 26.88 15.84 -35.71
CA GLY A 49 25.93 16.07 -34.64
C GLY A 49 26.63 16.32 -33.32
N VAL A 50 26.11 17.27 -32.56
CA VAL A 50 26.52 17.50 -31.16
C VAL A 50 25.64 16.62 -30.27
N SER A 51 26.26 15.72 -29.52
CA SER A 51 25.57 14.94 -28.49
C SER A 51 26.20 15.21 -27.13
N GLU A 52 25.36 15.44 -26.12
CA GLU A 52 25.81 15.42 -24.74
C GLU A 52 25.91 13.97 -24.29
N ALA A 53 27.14 13.49 -24.07
CA ALA A 53 27.40 12.16 -23.54
C ALA A 53 28.28 12.30 -22.29
N LYS A 54 27.97 11.50 -21.26
CA LYS A 54 28.88 11.30 -20.13
C LYS A 54 29.83 10.19 -20.59
N CYS A 55 31.10 10.49 -20.83
CA CYS A 55 32.12 9.52 -21.19
C CYS A 55 33.40 9.80 -20.41
N ALA A 56 34.19 8.76 -20.18
CA ALA A 56 35.53 8.91 -19.64
C ALA A 56 36.43 9.39 -20.79
N GLU A 57 36.88 10.65 -20.73
CA GLU A 57 37.74 11.34 -21.70
C GLU A 57 37.20 11.38 -23.15
N ASN A 58 37.65 12.35 -23.98
CA ASN A 58 37.24 12.48 -25.39
C ASN A 58 37.97 11.42 -26.26
N VAL A 59 37.70 10.14 -26.00
CA VAL A 59 38.51 9.02 -26.54
C VAL A 59 38.12 8.62 -27.97
N SER A 60 36.87 8.83 -28.38
CA SER A 60 36.35 8.39 -29.69
C SER A 60 36.13 9.57 -30.65
N SER A 61 36.12 9.32 -31.96
CA SER A 61 35.70 10.26 -33.03
C SER A 61 34.24 10.07 -33.52
N LYS A 62 33.58 8.99 -33.06
CA LYS A 62 32.16 8.68 -33.28
C LYS A 62 31.28 8.80 -32.02
N CYS A 63 30.03 9.24 -32.19
CA CYS A 63 29.03 9.31 -31.11
C CYS A 63 28.35 7.96 -30.84
N PRO A 64 27.62 7.80 -29.71
CA PRO A 64 26.99 6.52 -29.35
C PRO A 64 26.09 5.92 -30.42
N GLN A 65 25.36 6.76 -31.17
CA GLN A 65 24.45 6.30 -32.21
C GLN A 65 25.18 5.88 -33.48
N CYS A 66 26.26 6.56 -33.84
CA CYS A 66 27.08 6.20 -35.00
C CYS A 66 27.84 4.90 -34.75
N TRP A 67 28.34 4.70 -33.52
CA TRP A 67 28.88 3.42 -33.09
C TRP A 67 27.85 2.32 -33.22
N ALA A 68 26.66 2.48 -32.61
CA ALA A 68 25.62 1.47 -32.69
C ALA A 68 25.18 1.16 -34.14
N ALA A 69 25.08 2.17 -35.01
CA ALA A 69 24.71 1.99 -36.42
C ALA A 69 25.78 1.24 -37.22
N GLU A 70 27.06 1.53 -37.00
CA GLU A 70 28.17 0.84 -37.67
C GLU A 70 28.32 -0.60 -37.19
N THR A 71 28.12 -0.82 -35.89
CA THR A 71 28.26 -2.14 -35.26
C THR A 71 26.98 -2.98 -35.34
N ALA A 72 25.91 -2.47 -35.96
CA ALA A 72 24.62 -3.16 -36.06
C ALA A 72 24.73 -4.46 -36.86
N ASP A 73 25.44 -4.43 -37.99
CA ASP A 73 25.64 -5.60 -38.86
C ASP A 73 26.89 -6.42 -38.47
N LYS A 74 27.93 -5.75 -37.95
CA LYS A 74 29.18 -6.40 -37.55
C LYS A 74 29.75 -5.76 -36.28
N PRO A 75 29.58 -6.38 -35.11
CA PRO A 75 30.13 -5.87 -33.86
C PRO A 75 31.67 -5.82 -33.90
N LEU A 76 32.27 -4.86 -33.18
CA LEU A 76 33.73 -4.69 -33.13
C LEU A 76 34.37 -5.85 -32.35
N PRO A 77 35.20 -6.70 -32.98
CA PRO A 77 35.87 -7.78 -32.27
C PRO A 77 36.89 -7.23 -31.27
N ILE A 78 36.78 -7.60 -30.00
CA ILE A 78 37.73 -7.21 -28.93
C ILE A 78 38.38 -8.41 -28.25
N LYS A 79 39.56 -8.22 -27.63
CA LYS A 79 40.27 -9.26 -26.88
C LYS A 79 39.66 -9.57 -25.50
N ALA A 80 38.81 -8.67 -25.00
CA ALA A 80 38.30 -8.73 -23.64
C ALA A 80 37.47 -9.99 -23.32
N THR A 81 37.61 -10.46 -22.08
CA THR A 81 36.69 -11.41 -21.46
C THR A 81 35.73 -10.67 -20.53
N LEU A 82 34.43 -10.79 -20.78
CA LEU A 82 33.38 -10.24 -19.92
C LEU A 82 33.01 -11.24 -18.83
N ILE A 83 33.16 -10.85 -17.57
CA ILE A 83 32.76 -11.62 -16.39
C ILE A 83 31.50 -10.98 -15.82
N VAL A 84 30.43 -11.75 -15.69
CA VAL A 84 29.18 -11.33 -15.06
C VAL A 84 29.04 -12.05 -13.73
N CYS A 85 28.97 -11.30 -12.63
CA CYS A 85 28.91 -11.88 -11.29
C CYS A 85 27.82 -11.23 -10.41
N PRO A 86 27.41 -11.87 -9.29
CA PRO A 86 26.66 -11.21 -8.24
C PRO A 86 27.37 -9.95 -7.73
N ALA A 87 26.61 -8.88 -7.45
CA ALA A 87 27.19 -7.62 -6.95
C ALA A 87 28.01 -7.79 -5.66
N THR A 88 27.61 -8.74 -4.81
CA THR A 88 28.28 -9.04 -3.53
C THR A 88 29.70 -9.58 -3.66
N ILE A 89 30.07 -10.13 -4.83
CA ILE A 89 31.40 -10.72 -5.06
C ILE A 89 32.21 -9.98 -6.12
N CYS A 90 31.70 -8.85 -6.62
CA CYS A 90 32.39 -8.04 -7.63
C CYS A 90 33.76 -7.52 -7.11
N GLU A 91 33.78 -7.01 -5.88
CA GLU A 91 35.03 -6.57 -5.21
C GLU A 91 35.98 -7.76 -4.95
N GLN A 92 35.42 -8.91 -4.56
CA GLN A 92 36.20 -10.13 -4.37
C GLN A 92 36.90 -10.56 -5.67
N TRP A 93 36.22 -10.46 -6.83
CA TRP A 93 36.84 -10.72 -8.13
C TRP A 93 38.03 -9.79 -8.40
N THR A 94 37.91 -8.49 -8.11
CA THR A 94 39.03 -7.56 -8.29
C THR A 94 40.19 -7.85 -7.35
N ASP A 95 39.91 -8.18 -6.09
CA ASP A 95 40.94 -8.50 -5.10
C ASP A 95 41.67 -9.80 -5.46
N GLU A 96 40.93 -10.82 -5.90
CA GLU A 96 41.50 -12.11 -6.31
C GLU A 96 42.33 -12.00 -7.59
N ILE A 97 41.89 -11.21 -8.58
CA ILE A 97 42.70 -10.93 -9.78
C ILE A 97 43.99 -10.21 -9.39
N ASN A 98 43.90 -9.20 -8.53
CA ASN A 98 45.07 -8.46 -8.05
C ASN A 98 46.05 -9.38 -7.31
N TRP A 99 45.55 -10.27 -6.45
CA TRP A 99 46.36 -11.21 -5.69
C TRP A 99 47.03 -12.27 -6.58
N LEU A 100 46.30 -12.82 -7.55
CA LEU A 100 46.78 -13.92 -8.41
C LEU A 100 47.82 -13.48 -9.45
N VAL A 101 47.70 -12.26 -9.96
CA VAL A 101 48.41 -11.80 -11.16
C VAL A 101 49.48 -10.75 -10.83
N GLY A 102 49.48 -10.21 -9.61
CA GLY A 102 50.19 -8.99 -9.18
C GLY A 102 51.72 -8.96 -9.19
N GLY A 103 52.41 -9.85 -9.93
CA GLY A 103 53.88 -9.89 -9.97
C GLY A 103 54.51 -10.09 -11.36
N GLU A 104 53.84 -10.77 -12.30
CA GLU A 104 54.50 -11.26 -13.55
C GLU A 104 53.64 -11.09 -14.82
N CYS A 105 52.41 -10.56 -14.72
CA CYS A 105 51.47 -10.50 -15.83
C CYS A 105 50.72 -9.15 -15.87
N SER A 106 50.53 -8.61 -17.07
CA SER A 106 49.88 -7.32 -17.33
C SER A 106 48.43 -7.51 -17.79
N LEU A 107 47.48 -7.62 -16.84
CA LEU A 107 46.05 -7.62 -17.14
C LEU A 107 45.43 -6.25 -16.88
N ARG A 108 44.81 -5.65 -17.91
CA ARG A 108 43.99 -4.45 -17.75
C ARG A 108 42.56 -4.83 -17.39
N VAL A 109 42.11 -4.41 -16.21
CA VAL A 109 40.79 -4.79 -15.66
C VAL A 109 39.89 -3.55 -15.54
N PHE A 110 38.67 -3.67 -16.05
CA PHE A 110 37.67 -2.60 -15.97
C PHE A 110 36.38 -3.10 -15.31
N VAL A 111 35.92 -2.40 -14.28
CA VAL A 111 34.65 -2.71 -13.60
C VAL A 111 33.54 -1.86 -14.23
N TYR A 112 32.68 -2.49 -15.02
CA TYR A 112 31.57 -1.84 -15.70
C TYR A 112 30.31 -1.77 -14.84
N GLY A 113 30.04 -0.57 -14.31
CA GLY A 113 28.82 -0.21 -13.55
C GLY A 113 27.58 0.17 -14.39
N GLY A 114 27.64 0.04 -15.72
CA GLY A 114 26.50 0.36 -16.61
C GLY A 114 26.45 1.81 -17.08
N VAL A 115 25.59 2.08 -18.08
CA VAL A 115 25.43 3.44 -18.66
C VAL A 115 24.96 4.46 -17.61
N SER A 116 24.23 4.03 -16.59
CA SER A 116 23.80 4.90 -15.49
C SER A 116 24.96 5.39 -14.60
N GLN A 117 26.01 4.57 -14.44
CA GLN A 117 27.13 4.83 -13.54
C GLN A 117 28.37 5.37 -14.27
N HIS A 118 28.70 4.91 -15.47
CA HIS A 118 29.86 5.42 -16.23
C HIS A 118 29.49 6.29 -17.43
N GLY A 119 28.20 6.34 -17.78
CA GLY A 119 27.77 6.91 -19.04
C GLY A 119 28.11 5.99 -20.22
N TYR A 120 28.16 6.53 -21.43
CA TYR A 120 28.48 5.72 -22.61
C TYR A 120 30.00 5.53 -22.69
N VAL A 121 30.45 4.29 -22.55
CA VAL A 121 31.86 3.89 -22.73
C VAL A 121 32.04 3.47 -24.19
N PRO A 122 32.84 4.19 -24.99
CA PRO A 122 33.05 3.87 -26.39
C PRO A 122 33.63 2.45 -26.63
N PRO A 123 33.21 1.75 -27.71
CA PRO A 123 33.71 0.41 -28.07
C PRO A 123 35.23 0.27 -28.21
N ASP A 124 35.90 1.30 -28.71
CA ASP A 124 37.37 1.40 -28.81
C ASP A 124 38.04 1.40 -27.43
N ARG A 125 37.49 2.12 -26.45
CA ARG A 125 37.97 2.08 -25.06
C ARG A 125 37.71 0.72 -24.41
N LEU A 126 36.58 0.06 -24.72
CA LEU A 126 36.35 -1.31 -24.24
C LEU A 126 37.37 -2.31 -24.82
N ALA A 127 37.90 -2.04 -26.01
CA ALA A 127 38.91 -2.88 -26.65
C ALA A 127 40.27 -2.83 -25.96
N ASP A 128 40.53 -1.80 -25.15
CA ASP A 128 41.76 -1.69 -24.39
C ASP A 128 41.84 -2.75 -23.28
N PHE A 129 40.73 -3.07 -22.64
CA PHE A 129 40.75 -3.94 -21.46
C PHE A 129 40.83 -5.42 -21.83
N ASP A 130 41.52 -6.19 -20.98
CA ASP A 130 41.61 -7.66 -21.11
C ASP A 130 40.47 -8.34 -20.35
N LEU A 131 40.08 -7.77 -19.20
CA LEU A 131 38.97 -8.23 -18.37
C LEU A 131 37.99 -7.09 -18.13
N ILE A 132 36.72 -7.36 -18.39
CA ILE A 132 35.62 -6.46 -18.04
C ILE A 132 34.71 -7.19 -17.05
N ILE A 133 34.51 -6.63 -15.87
CA ILE A 133 33.66 -7.22 -14.83
C ILE A 133 32.38 -6.41 -14.72
N THR A 134 31.22 -7.07 -14.74
CA THR A 134 29.93 -6.43 -14.51
C THR A 134 29.03 -7.30 -13.65
N THR A 135 27.87 -6.76 -13.29
CA THR A 135 26.92 -7.43 -12.39
C THR A 135 25.58 -7.71 -13.04
N TYR A 136 24.89 -8.75 -12.56
CA TYR A 136 23.54 -9.07 -13.01
C TYR A 136 22.55 -7.91 -12.83
N GLU A 137 22.72 -7.10 -11.78
CA GLU A 137 21.89 -5.92 -11.54
C GLU A 137 22.09 -4.82 -12.56
N VAL A 138 23.34 -4.62 -13.01
CA VAL A 138 23.68 -3.69 -14.09
C VAL A 138 23.03 -4.14 -15.39
N LEU A 139 23.24 -5.41 -15.78
CA LEU A 139 22.67 -5.96 -17.02
C LEU A 139 21.14 -5.93 -17.04
N ARG A 140 20.50 -6.14 -15.88
CA ARG A 140 19.03 -6.02 -15.75
C ARG A 140 18.50 -4.64 -16.14
N LYS A 141 19.25 -3.57 -15.84
CA LYS A 141 18.90 -2.18 -16.19
C LYS A 141 19.33 -1.85 -17.62
N GLU A 142 20.43 -2.44 -18.07
CA GLU A 142 21.07 -2.20 -19.36
C GLU A 142 20.22 -2.69 -20.56
N ILE A 143 19.36 -3.68 -20.39
CA ILE A 143 18.47 -4.19 -21.46
C ILE A 143 17.65 -3.08 -22.15
N HIS A 144 17.24 -2.05 -21.38
CA HIS A 144 16.49 -0.92 -21.91
C HIS A 144 17.31 -0.06 -22.87
N HIS A 145 18.64 -0.07 -22.74
CA HIS A 145 19.58 0.58 -23.64
C HIS A 145 19.89 -0.28 -24.87
N ALA A 146 19.93 -1.61 -24.73
CA ALA A 146 20.15 -2.53 -25.84
C ALA A 146 18.98 -2.52 -26.85
N ASN A 147 17.73 -2.49 -26.36
CA ASN A 147 16.53 -2.47 -27.20
C ASN A 147 16.42 -1.22 -28.09
N LEU A 148 17.18 -0.15 -27.81
CA LEU A 148 17.23 1.06 -28.63
C LEU A 148 18.05 0.88 -29.92
N ALA A 149 18.96 -0.10 -29.97
CA ALA A 149 19.75 -0.38 -31.16
C ALA A 149 18.96 -1.18 -32.22
N PHE A 150 17.95 -1.95 -31.79
CA PHE A 150 17.16 -2.84 -32.65
C PHE A 150 15.83 -2.24 -33.14
N ALA A 151 15.44 -1.04 -32.69
CA ALA A 151 14.22 -0.35 -33.09
C ALA A 151 14.53 0.97 -33.83
N PRO A 152 14.87 0.91 -35.14
CA PRO A 152 15.20 2.12 -35.91
C PRO A 152 13.99 3.05 -36.15
N ASP A 153 12.75 2.55 -36.01
CA ASP A 153 11.51 3.30 -36.30
C ASP A 153 10.53 3.31 -35.12
N THR A 154 10.77 4.16 -34.12
CA THR A 154 9.65 4.64 -33.27
C THR A 154 8.87 5.72 -34.01
N PRO A 155 7.52 5.74 -33.96
CA PRO A 155 6.70 6.73 -34.65
C PRO A 155 7.09 8.15 -34.22
N ARG A 156 7.24 9.03 -35.22
CA ARG A 156 7.61 10.44 -35.04
C ARG A 156 6.54 11.13 -34.18
N PHE A 157 6.78 11.24 -32.88
CA PHE A 157 6.03 12.16 -32.02
C PHE A 157 6.16 13.58 -32.60
N ARG A 158 5.06 14.36 -32.55
CA ARG A 158 4.98 15.75 -33.05
C ARG A 158 6.00 16.72 -32.41
N THR A 159 6.72 16.27 -31.38
CA THR A 159 7.81 17.00 -30.75
C THR A 159 8.96 16.03 -30.50
N ALA A 160 10.15 16.31 -31.06
CA ALA A 160 11.33 15.49 -30.84
C ALA A 160 11.70 15.52 -29.35
N LYS A 161 11.91 14.35 -28.73
CA LYS A 161 12.50 14.29 -27.38
C LYS A 161 13.84 15.04 -27.43
N ARG A 162 14.04 15.99 -26.51
CA ARG A 162 15.23 16.85 -26.42
C ARG A 162 16.54 16.06 -26.24
N TYR A 163 16.45 14.82 -25.77
CA TYR A 163 17.57 13.89 -25.60
C TYR A 163 17.23 12.52 -26.19
N ARG A 164 18.12 12.01 -27.06
CA ARG A 164 18.06 10.62 -27.56
C ARG A 164 18.72 9.70 -26.53
N ALA A 165 18.07 8.59 -26.21
CA ALA A 165 18.62 7.63 -25.26
C ALA A 165 19.82 6.90 -25.88
N SER A 166 20.91 6.77 -25.12
CA SER A 166 22.15 6.15 -25.59
C SER A 166 21.99 4.63 -25.67
N PRO A 167 22.42 3.98 -26.76
CA PRO A 167 22.46 2.53 -26.87
C PRO A 167 23.48 1.94 -25.90
N SER A 168 23.33 0.65 -25.56
CA SER A 168 24.31 -0.02 -24.70
C SER A 168 25.64 -0.24 -25.46
N PRO A 169 26.80 0.05 -24.87
CA PRO A 169 28.07 -0.20 -25.52
C PRO A 169 28.43 -1.70 -25.60
N LEU A 170 27.85 -2.53 -24.72
CA LEU A 170 28.13 -3.97 -24.67
C LEU A 170 27.63 -4.76 -25.88
N ILE A 171 26.65 -4.24 -26.61
CA ILE A 171 26.14 -4.87 -27.85
C ILE A 171 26.92 -4.44 -29.10
N SER A 172 27.72 -3.37 -29.00
CA SER A 172 28.53 -2.85 -30.12
C SER A 172 29.88 -3.57 -30.27
N VAL A 173 30.24 -4.41 -29.30
CA VAL A 173 31.49 -5.18 -29.28
C VAL A 173 31.21 -6.67 -29.30
N GLU A 174 32.09 -7.43 -29.92
CA GLU A 174 32.12 -8.88 -29.87
C GLU A 174 33.24 -9.33 -28.93
N PHE A 175 32.84 -9.78 -27.75
CA PHE A 175 33.76 -10.28 -26.74
C PHE A 175 34.40 -11.59 -27.19
N TRP A 176 35.66 -11.80 -26.78
CA TRP A 176 36.28 -13.10 -26.97
C TRP A 176 35.59 -14.17 -26.12
N ARG A 177 35.24 -13.81 -24.88
CA ARG A 177 34.55 -14.68 -23.92
C ARG A 177 33.52 -13.90 -23.11
N VAL A 178 32.40 -14.55 -22.82
CA VAL A 178 31.45 -14.13 -21.78
C VAL A 178 31.34 -15.25 -20.76
N ALA A 179 31.70 -14.98 -19.51
CA ALA A 179 31.66 -15.92 -18.40
C ALA A 179 30.60 -15.47 -17.37
N LEU A 180 29.67 -16.37 -17.04
CA LEU A 180 28.66 -16.16 -16.01
C LEU A 180 29.09 -16.86 -14.72
N ASP A 181 29.41 -16.10 -13.69
CA ASP A 181 29.64 -16.65 -12.34
C ASP A 181 28.33 -16.70 -11.55
N GLU A 182 28.12 -17.81 -10.86
CA GLU A 182 26.83 -18.21 -10.30
C GLU A 182 25.72 -18.19 -11.37
N ALA A 183 25.97 -18.88 -12.50
CA ALA A 183 25.07 -18.93 -13.65
C ALA A 183 23.60 -19.31 -13.33
N GLN A 184 23.35 -19.94 -12.18
CA GLN A 184 22.01 -20.16 -11.62
C GLN A 184 21.21 -18.86 -11.38
N MET A 185 21.85 -17.69 -11.38
CA MET A 185 21.16 -16.39 -11.31
C MET A 185 20.45 -16.00 -12.62
N VAL A 186 20.71 -16.73 -13.72
CA VAL A 186 20.24 -16.44 -15.08
C VAL A 186 19.46 -17.61 -15.67
N GLU A 187 18.90 -18.47 -14.83
CA GLU A 187 18.19 -19.71 -15.24
C GLU A 187 16.99 -19.43 -16.15
N GLN A 188 16.34 -18.29 -15.99
CA GLN A 188 15.15 -17.93 -16.75
C GLN A 188 15.50 -17.01 -17.91
N CYS A 189 15.40 -17.51 -19.15
CA CYS A 189 15.60 -16.74 -20.38
C CYS A 189 14.69 -15.50 -20.50
N THR A 190 13.61 -15.43 -19.73
CA THR A 190 12.68 -14.28 -19.67
C THR A 190 13.14 -13.18 -18.73
N ALA A 191 14.11 -13.43 -17.85
CA ALA A 191 14.64 -12.40 -16.96
C ALA A 191 15.41 -11.36 -17.79
N ASN A 192 15.17 -10.07 -17.54
CA ASN A 192 15.85 -8.96 -18.23
C ASN A 192 17.38 -9.11 -18.29
N ALA A 193 18.00 -9.61 -17.21
CA ALA A 193 19.43 -9.87 -17.18
C ALA A 193 19.84 -11.02 -18.13
N ALA A 194 19.04 -12.09 -18.20
CA ALA A 194 19.25 -13.19 -19.14
C ALA A 194 19.13 -12.74 -20.58
N GLN A 195 18.09 -11.96 -20.89
CA GLN A 195 17.89 -11.38 -22.22
C GLN A 195 19.08 -10.51 -22.62
N MET A 196 19.54 -9.62 -21.72
CA MET A 196 20.69 -8.77 -21.99
C MET A 196 21.95 -9.58 -22.29
N VAL A 197 22.26 -10.58 -21.45
CA VAL A 197 23.42 -11.46 -21.63
C VAL A 197 23.35 -12.26 -22.94
N LEU A 198 22.17 -12.70 -23.35
CA LEU A 198 21.95 -13.40 -24.61
C LEU A 198 22.16 -12.49 -25.83
N SER A 199 21.85 -11.20 -25.70
CA SER A 199 22.05 -10.18 -26.73
C SER A 199 23.50 -9.72 -26.89
N ILE A 200 24.38 -9.95 -25.91
CA ILE A 200 25.80 -9.57 -26.01
C ILE A 200 26.51 -10.49 -27.03
N PRO A 201 27.12 -9.95 -28.09
CA PRO A 201 27.90 -10.75 -29.04
C PRO A 201 29.17 -11.32 -28.40
N ALA A 202 29.41 -12.62 -28.58
CA ALA A 202 30.57 -13.30 -27.99
C ALA A 202 30.96 -14.54 -28.79
N ALA A 203 32.27 -14.75 -28.95
CA ALA A 203 32.80 -15.93 -29.63
C ALA A 203 32.74 -17.20 -28.75
N ASN A 204 33.02 -17.06 -27.45
CA ASN A 204 33.01 -18.16 -26.49
C ASN A 204 32.15 -17.81 -25.28
N ARG A 205 31.44 -18.80 -24.71
CA ARG A 205 30.52 -18.59 -23.59
C ARG A 205 30.72 -19.66 -22.53
N TRP A 206 30.88 -19.24 -21.27
CA TRP A 206 31.12 -20.12 -20.13
C TRP A 206 30.11 -19.88 -19.02
N CYS A 207 29.63 -20.98 -18.42
CA CYS A 207 28.84 -20.96 -17.20
C CYS A 207 29.68 -21.52 -16.07
N VAL A 208 29.83 -20.75 -15.00
CA VAL A 208 30.57 -21.10 -13.80
C VAL A 208 29.58 -21.12 -12.64
N THR A 209 29.27 -22.30 -12.11
CA THR A 209 28.26 -22.47 -11.05
C THR A 209 28.57 -23.67 -10.18
N GLY A 210 28.32 -23.55 -8.88
CA GLY A 210 28.38 -24.69 -7.95
C GLY A 210 27.14 -25.58 -8.00
N THR A 211 26.00 -25.05 -8.46
CA THR A 211 24.68 -25.71 -8.45
C THR A 211 23.93 -25.41 -9.74
N PRO A 212 24.21 -26.13 -10.84
CA PRO A 212 23.60 -25.87 -12.16
C PRO A 212 22.11 -26.23 -12.26
N ILE A 213 21.56 -26.95 -11.27
CA ILE A 213 20.15 -27.37 -11.22
C ILE A 213 19.63 -27.03 -9.82
N HIS A 214 18.60 -26.19 -9.72
CA HIS A 214 18.05 -25.76 -8.44
C HIS A 214 16.60 -26.23 -8.23
N ARG A 215 15.73 -26.02 -9.23
CA ARG A 215 14.28 -26.34 -9.18
C ARG A 215 13.94 -27.55 -10.02
N GLY A 216 14.62 -27.72 -11.16
CA GLY A 216 14.37 -28.82 -12.08
C GLY A 216 15.13 -28.68 -13.39
N LEU A 217 14.85 -29.56 -14.35
CA LEU A 217 15.56 -29.59 -15.63
C LEU A 217 15.39 -28.34 -16.49
N SER A 218 14.35 -27.53 -16.27
CA SER A 218 14.17 -26.27 -16.99
C SER A 218 15.30 -25.26 -16.73
N ASP A 219 15.98 -25.35 -15.58
CA ASP A 219 17.11 -24.48 -15.25
C ASP A 219 18.30 -24.77 -16.19
N LEU A 220 18.46 -26.04 -16.59
CA LEU A 220 19.51 -26.46 -17.52
C LEU A 220 19.26 -25.91 -18.93
N TYR A 221 18.01 -25.83 -19.37
CA TYR A 221 17.66 -25.25 -20.67
C TYR A 221 18.18 -23.81 -20.80
N GLY A 222 17.98 -22.98 -19.77
CA GLY A 222 18.49 -21.61 -19.79
C GLY A 222 20.01 -21.52 -19.97
N LEU A 223 20.76 -22.44 -19.35
CA LEU A 223 22.20 -22.53 -19.53
C LEU A 223 22.58 -22.97 -20.94
N LEU A 224 21.89 -23.96 -21.52
CA LEU A 224 22.15 -24.43 -22.89
C LEU A 224 21.85 -23.37 -23.95
N VAL A 225 20.78 -22.58 -23.76
CA VAL A 225 20.46 -21.42 -24.60
C VAL A 225 21.55 -20.38 -24.52
N PHE A 226 22.06 -20.08 -23.32
CA PHE A 226 23.19 -19.18 -23.17
C PHE A 226 24.44 -19.70 -23.86
N LEU A 227 24.78 -20.98 -23.70
CA LEU A 227 25.94 -21.59 -24.35
C LEU A 227 25.80 -21.71 -25.88
N ARG A 228 24.61 -21.46 -26.44
CA ARG A 228 24.29 -21.63 -27.88
C ARG A 228 24.58 -23.06 -28.36
N LEU A 229 24.23 -24.05 -27.52
CA LEU A 229 24.54 -25.45 -27.80
C LEU A 229 23.49 -26.07 -28.74
N ALA A 230 23.68 -25.89 -30.04
CA ALA A 230 22.80 -26.49 -31.05
C ALA A 230 22.79 -28.04 -30.99
N PRO A 231 21.63 -28.69 -31.15
CA PRO A 231 20.28 -28.13 -31.35
C PRO A 231 19.50 -27.84 -30.04
N PHE A 232 20.12 -28.02 -28.87
CA PHE A 232 19.46 -27.96 -27.56
C PHE A 232 19.20 -26.54 -27.05
N ASP A 233 19.65 -25.53 -27.78
CA ASP A 233 19.30 -24.13 -27.59
C ASP A 233 17.89 -23.80 -28.13
N GLU A 234 17.22 -24.73 -28.81
CA GLU A 234 15.80 -24.64 -29.13
C GLU A 234 14.96 -25.51 -28.17
N GLU A 235 13.88 -24.93 -27.65
CA GLU A 235 13.01 -25.56 -26.64
C GLU A 235 12.45 -26.92 -27.10
N LEU A 236 12.10 -27.03 -28.38
CA LEU A 236 11.52 -28.25 -28.94
C LEU A 236 12.48 -29.43 -28.83
N TRP A 237 13.73 -29.27 -29.28
CA TRP A 237 14.74 -30.32 -29.25
C TRP A 237 15.21 -30.62 -27.84
N PHE A 238 15.35 -29.60 -26.99
CA PHE A 238 15.63 -29.81 -25.57
C PHE A 238 14.54 -30.69 -24.92
N ARG A 239 13.26 -30.36 -25.16
CA ARG A 239 12.15 -31.09 -24.56
C ARG A 239 12.07 -32.52 -25.06
N MET A 240 12.09 -32.72 -26.37
CA MET A 240 11.91 -34.04 -26.98
C MET A 240 13.11 -34.98 -26.77
N LEU A 241 14.33 -34.47 -26.79
CA LEU A 241 15.54 -35.29 -26.76
C LEU A 241 16.16 -35.44 -25.37
N LEU A 242 15.89 -34.52 -24.45
CA LEU A 242 16.48 -34.52 -23.11
C LEU A 242 15.42 -34.58 -22.00
N ALA A 243 14.46 -33.66 -21.98
CA ALA A 243 13.53 -33.55 -20.85
C ALA A 243 12.50 -34.70 -20.78
N GLU A 244 11.88 -35.05 -21.91
CA GLU A 244 10.88 -36.13 -22.00
C GLU A 244 11.50 -37.52 -21.73
N PRO A 245 12.64 -37.91 -22.32
CA PRO A 245 13.31 -39.17 -21.98
C PRO A 245 13.69 -39.26 -20.50
N PHE A 246 14.20 -38.16 -19.94
CA PHE A 246 14.52 -38.12 -18.51
C PHE A 246 13.28 -38.30 -17.63
N ALA A 247 12.16 -37.65 -17.97
CA ALA A 247 10.89 -37.81 -17.25
C ALA A 247 10.33 -39.24 -17.35
N GLN A 248 10.66 -39.96 -18.43
CA GLN A 248 10.32 -41.38 -18.62
C GLN A 248 11.32 -42.35 -17.97
N GLY A 249 12.40 -41.83 -17.36
CA GLY A 249 13.41 -42.61 -16.63
C GLY A 249 14.70 -42.91 -17.40
N ASP A 250 14.84 -42.45 -18.64
CA ASP A 250 16.07 -42.58 -19.42
C ASP A 250 16.95 -41.32 -19.30
N ALA A 251 17.99 -41.41 -18.46
CA ALA A 251 18.95 -40.32 -18.25
C ALA A 251 20.14 -40.34 -19.23
N LEU A 252 20.29 -41.39 -20.06
CA LEU A 252 21.49 -41.58 -20.88
C LEU A 252 21.69 -40.47 -21.94
N PRO A 253 20.64 -39.98 -22.64
CA PRO A 253 20.79 -38.86 -23.59
C PRO A 253 21.33 -37.60 -22.92
N LEU A 254 20.80 -37.30 -21.72
CA LEU A 254 21.20 -36.15 -20.93
C LEU A 254 22.65 -36.25 -20.49
N ILE A 255 23.07 -37.41 -19.97
CA ILE A 255 24.46 -37.64 -19.53
C ILE A 255 25.44 -37.51 -20.70
N ASN A 256 25.11 -38.06 -21.88
CA ASN A 256 25.99 -37.98 -23.05
C ASN A 256 26.21 -36.53 -23.50
N VAL A 257 25.15 -35.72 -23.56
CA VAL A 257 25.28 -34.29 -23.90
C VAL A 257 26.08 -33.54 -22.84
N LEU A 258 25.73 -33.70 -21.57
CA LEU A 258 26.41 -33.01 -20.47
C LEU A 258 27.88 -33.41 -20.36
N SER A 259 28.25 -34.66 -20.60
CA SER A 259 29.65 -35.10 -20.53
C SER A 259 30.59 -34.37 -21.50
N ARG A 260 30.05 -33.76 -22.57
CA ARG A 260 30.83 -33.04 -23.59
C ARG A 260 30.99 -31.54 -23.30
N CYS A 261 30.10 -30.97 -22.50
CA CYS A 261 30.07 -29.52 -22.24
C CYS A 261 30.16 -29.14 -20.75
N PHE A 262 30.00 -30.09 -19.84
CA PHE A 262 30.12 -29.90 -18.39
C PHE A 262 31.40 -30.52 -17.84
N ARG A 263 32.08 -29.76 -17.00
CA ARG A 263 33.15 -30.26 -16.13
C ARG A 263 32.79 -29.96 -14.68
N ARG A 264 32.78 -31.00 -13.84
CA ARG A 264 32.49 -30.89 -12.41
C ARG A 264 33.59 -31.59 -11.62
N VAL A 265 34.15 -30.87 -10.65
CA VAL A 265 35.12 -31.41 -9.69
C VAL A 265 34.44 -31.43 -8.32
N ASN A 266 34.34 -32.60 -7.69
CA ASN A 266 33.74 -32.70 -6.36
C ASN A 266 34.82 -32.49 -5.29
N LYS A 267 34.39 -32.05 -4.10
CA LYS A 267 35.29 -31.90 -2.95
C LYS A 267 36.03 -33.20 -2.59
N ALA A 268 35.41 -34.35 -2.82
CA ALA A 268 36.02 -35.66 -2.59
C ALA A 268 37.22 -35.91 -3.52
N ASP A 269 37.15 -35.42 -4.76
CA ASP A 269 38.18 -35.65 -5.79
C ASP A 269 39.46 -34.83 -5.53
N VAL A 270 39.33 -33.76 -4.74
CA VAL A 270 40.42 -32.83 -4.39
C VAL A 270 40.64 -32.73 -2.87
N TRP A 271 40.05 -33.63 -2.09
CA TRP A 271 40.07 -33.54 -0.61
C TRP A 271 41.50 -33.49 -0.07
N ASP A 272 42.36 -34.35 -0.61
CA ASP A 272 43.77 -34.50 -0.22
C ASP A 272 44.61 -33.26 -0.57
N GLN A 273 44.14 -32.43 -1.51
CA GLN A 273 44.83 -31.21 -1.96
C GLN A 273 44.40 -29.98 -1.16
N LEU A 274 43.18 -29.99 -0.59
CA LEU A 274 42.59 -28.82 0.06
C LEU A 274 42.95 -28.69 1.55
N GLY A 275 43.33 -29.79 2.22
CA GLY A 275 43.71 -29.77 3.63
C GLY A 275 42.64 -29.20 4.58
N LEU A 276 41.35 -29.34 4.24
CA LEU A 276 40.25 -28.74 5.02
C LEU A 276 40.06 -29.45 6.37
N PRO A 277 39.83 -28.72 7.47
CA PRO A 277 39.46 -29.33 8.74
C PRO A 277 38.08 -30.01 8.63
N ALA A 278 37.83 -30.99 9.50
CA ALA A 278 36.54 -31.67 9.57
C ALA A 278 35.41 -30.66 9.87
N GLN A 279 34.32 -30.72 9.09
CA GLN A 279 33.15 -29.89 9.32
C GLN A 279 32.34 -30.45 10.50
N HIS A 280 32.10 -29.63 11.53
CA HIS A 280 31.24 -29.98 12.65
C HIS A 280 29.89 -29.24 12.54
N THR A 281 28.78 -29.93 12.77
CA THR A 281 27.44 -29.33 12.86
C THR A 281 26.95 -29.41 14.30
N HIS A 282 26.64 -28.25 14.87
CA HIS A 282 26.06 -28.16 16.22
C HIS A 282 24.59 -27.79 16.11
N SER A 283 23.69 -28.70 16.51
CA SER A 283 22.27 -28.39 16.64
C SER A 283 21.97 -27.96 18.08
N ARG A 284 21.32 -26.80 18.24
CA ARG A 284 20.85 -26.30 19.54
C ARG A 284 19.34 -26.11 19.49
N GLN A 285 18.63 -26.86 20.32
CA GLN A 285 17.19 -26.69 20.48
C GLN A 285 16.92 -25.49 21.40
N LEU A 286 16.06 -24.58 20.96
CA LEU A 286 15.66 -23.41 21.72
C LEU A 286 14.24 -23.61 22.26
N SER A 287 13.97 -23.07 23.43
CA SER A 287 12.63 -23.03 24.04
C SER A 287 12.09 -21.61 23.98
N PHE A 288 10.80 -21.46 23.73
CA PHE A 288 10.13 -20.16 23.77
C PHE A 288 10.13 -19.59 25.19
N MET A 289 10.26 -18.26 25.29
CA MET A 289 9.90 -17.54 26.49
C MET A 289 8.38 -17.60 26.70
N PRO A 290 7.86 -17.43 27.94
CA PRO A 290 6.42 -17.51 28.19
C PRO A 290 5.56 -16.60 27.29
N VAL A 291 6.03 -15.38 27.03
CA VAL A 291 5.34 -14.42 26.15
C VAL A 291 5.31 -14.90 24.70
N GLU A 292 6.42 -15.43 24.20
CA GLU A 292 6.53 -16.00 22.86
C GLU A 292 5.68 -17.25 22.72
N GLU A 293 5.63 -18.08 23.76
CA GLU A 293 4.84 -19.31 23.78
C GLU A 293 3.33 -19.00 23.70
N VAL A 294 2.86 -18.00 24.45
CA VAL A 294 1.46 -17.53 24.38
C VAL A 294 1.15 -16.99 22.98
N PHE A 295 2.03 -16.15 22.42
CA PHE A 295 1.87 -15.64 21.06
C PHE A 295 1.83 -16.78 20.03
N TYR A 296 2.78 -17.71 20.10
CA TYR A 296 2.89 -18.84 19.18
C TYR A 296 1.65 -19.73 19.26
N LYS A 297 1.18 -20.07 20.47
CA LYS A 297 -0.03 -20.87 20.67
C LYS A 297 -1.28 -20.17 20.14
N SER A 298 -1.40 -18.85 20.33
CA SER A 298 -2.48 -18.06 19.76
C SER A 298 -2.46 -18.11 18.23
N GLN A 299 -1.29 -17.87 17.62
CA GLN A 299 -1.12 -17.92 16.17
C GLN A 299 -1.36 -19.32 15.61
N ALA A 300 -0.93 -20.38 16.31
CA ALA A 300 -1.17 -21.77 15.95
C ALA A 300 -2.67 -22.10 15.86
N ARG A 301 -3.49 -21.61 16.79
CA ARG A 301 -4.94 -21.80 16.73
C ARG A 301 -5.56 -21.10 15.53
N GLU A 302 -5.17 -19.86 15.26
CA GLU A 302 -5.66 -19.11 14.09
C GLU A 302 -5.24 -19.77 12.77
N CYS A 303 -3.98 -20.17 12.67
CA CYS A 303 -3.44 -20.87 11.51
C CYS A 303 -4.14 -22.22 11.29
N ALA A 304 -4.43 -22.96 12.36
CA ALA A 304 -5.19 -24.21 12.29
C ALA A 304 -6.61 -23.98 11.79
N GLN A 305 -7.32 -22.96 12.28
CA GLN A 305 -8.66 -22.62 11.79
C GLN A 305 -8.67 -22.25 10.30
N LYS A 306 -7.68 -21.46 9.86
CA LYS A 306 -7.53 -21.10 8.43
C LYS A 306 -7.27 -22.34 7.57
N ALA A 307 -6.35 -23.21 7.98
CA ALA A 307 -6.04 -24.44 7.27
C ALA A 307 -7.26 -25.38 7.22
N PHE A 308 -8.00 -25.50 8.33
CA PHE A 308 -9.20 -26.31 8.43
C PHE A 308 -10.31 -25.81 7.50
N HIS A 309 -10.51 -24.50 7.41
CA HIS A 309 -11.50 -23.91 6.50
C HIS A 309 -11.17 -24.16 5.02
N VAL A 310 -9.88 -24.14 4.65
CA VAL A 310 -9.44 -24.48 3.28
C VAL A 310 -9.63 -25.98 3.02
N ALA A 311 -9.24 -26.84 3.97
CA ALA A 311 -9.37 -28.28 3.84
C ALA A 311 -10.83 -28.73 3.68
N HIS A 312 -11.77 -28.09 4.38
CA HIS A 312 -13.20 -28.41 4.29
C HIS A 312 -13.86 -28.13 2.93
N ARG A 313 -13.19 -27.39 2.04
CA ARG A 313 -13.68 -27.19 0.67
C ARG A 313 -13.49 -28.42 -0.20
N PHE A 314 -12.72 -29.41 0.26
CA PHE A 314 -12.37 -30.60 -0.50
C PHE A 314 -12.85 -31.88 0.20
N PRO A 315 -13.26 -32.91 -0.56
CA PRO A 315 -13.65 -34.19 0.00
C PRO A 315 -12.46 -34.85 0.71
N GLN A 316 -12.69 -35.50 1.86
CA GLN A 316 -11.64 -35.96 2.77
C GLN A 316 -10.67 -37.02 2.17
N ASP A 317 -11.06 -37.69 1.08
CA ASP A 317 -10.27 -38.76 0.47
C ASP A 317 -9.31 -38.22 -0.62
N ALA A 318 -8.00 -38.43 -0.40
CA ALA A 318 -6.90 -38.10 -1.33
C ALA A 318 -6.76 -36.60 -1.70
N VAL A 319 -7.01 -35.71 -0.72
CA VAL A 319 -7.01 -34.24 -0.87
C VAL A 319 -5.72 -33.69 -1.51
N ILE A 320 -4.52 -34.15 -1.10
CA ILE A 320 -3.27 -33.45 -1.42
C ILE A 320 -2.80 -33.70 -2.86
N GLU A 321 -2.94 -34.94 -3.36
CA GLU A 321 -2.38 -35.33 -4.67
C GLU A 321 -3.20 -34.76 -5.85
N LYS A 322 -4.51 -34.56 -5.64
CA LYS A 322 -5.44 -33.98 -6.64
C LYS A 322 -5.67 -32.49 -6.47
N MET A 323 -5.06 -31.85 -5.46
CA MET A 323 -5.26 -30.43 -5.18
C MET A 323 -4.54 -29.56 -6.23
N PRO A 324 -5.21 -28.52 -6.76
CA PRO A 324 -4.54 -27.51 -7.56
C PRO A 324 -3.37 -26.87 -6.78
N ARG A 325 -2.26 -26.56 -7.47
CA ARG A 325 -1.09 -25.94 -6.82
C ARG A 325 -1.42 -24.65 -6.06
N SER A 326 -2.39 -23.87 -6.54
CA SER A 326 -2.87 -22.65 -5.88
C SER A 326 -3.47 -22.92 -4.49
N ASP A 327 -4.26 -23.97 -4.37
CA ASP A 327 -4.90 -24.34 -3.11
C ASP A 327 -3.91 -24.99 -2.15
N MET A 328 -2.95 -25.77 -2.66
CA MET A 328 -1.84 -26.28 -1.86
C MET A 328 -1.00 -25.13 -1.29
N ILE A 329 -0.70 -24.10 -2.08
CA ILE A 329 0.00 -22.90 -1.59
C ILE A 329 -0.83 -22.21 -0.49
N THR A 330 -2.15 -22.12 -0.66
CA THR A 330 -3.05 -21.50 0.30
C THR A 330 -3.15 -22.32 1.60
N LEU A 331 -3.17 -23.65 1.50
CA LEU A 331 -3.16 -24.57 2.63
C LEU A 331 -1.85 -24.51 3.42
N LEU A 332 -0.71 -24.32 2.74
CA LEU A 332 0.61 -24.22 3.35
C LEU A 332 0.94 -22.80 3.85
N ALA A 333 0.20 -21.78 3.43
CA ALA A 333 0.43 -20.39 3.84
C ALA A 333 0.42 -20.18 5.38
N PRO A 334 -0.48 -20.81 6.16
CA PRO A 334 -0.44 -20.75 7.63
C PRO A 334 0.85 -21.32 8.23
N LEU A 335 1.48 -22.35 7.64
CA LEU A 335 2.75 -22.89 8.13
C LEU A 335 3.89 -21.88 7.99
N LYS A 336 3.88 -21.08 6.93
CA LYS A 336 4.83 -19.98 6.77
C LYS A 336 4.70 -18.95 7.91
N GLN A 337 3.47 -18.65 8.33
CA GLN A 337 3.22 -17.75 9.46
C GLN A 337 3.74 -18.33 10.78
N LEU A 338 3.59 -19.64 11.02
CA LEU A 338 4.15 -20.29 12.20
C LEU A 338 5.67 -20.30 12.21
N ARG A 339 6.30 -20.55 11.05
CA ARG A 339 7.76 -20.43 10.91
C ARG A 339 8.26 -19.02 11.17
N GLN A 340 7.51 -18.00 10.75
CA GLN A 340 7.79 -16.61 11.09
C GLN A 340 7.67 -16.37 12.59
N ALA A 341 6.62 -16.89 13.24
CA ALA A 341 6.42 -16.79 14.68
C ALA A 341 7.56 -17.44 15.48
N CYS A 342 8.16 -18.53 14.97
CA CYS A 342 9.35 -19.13 15.58
C CYS A 342 10.60 -18.24 15.50
N THR A 343 10.70 -17.37 14.49
CA THR A 343 11.85 -16.47 14.34
C THR A 343 11.71 -15.22 15.18
N HIS A 344 10.60 -14.51 15.03
CA HIS A 344 10.27 -13.33 15.83
C HIS A 344 8.78 -12.97 15.65
N PRO A 345 8.06 -12.54 16.70
CA PRO A 345 6.65 -12.16 16.60
C PRO A 345 6.35 -11.07 15.54
N GLN A 346 7.26 -10.11 15.35
CA GLN A 346 7.13 -9.08 14.30
C GLN A 346 7.28 -9.60 12.87
N ALA A 347 7.88 -10.77 12.66
CA ALA A 347 8.06 -11.34 11.33
C ALA A 347 6.74 -11.85 10.73
N VAL A 348 5.72 -12.07 11.57
CA VAL A 348 4.39 -12.53 11.15
C VAL A 348 3.63 -11.36 10.51
N ARG A 349 3.62 -11.33 9.18
CA ARG A 349 2.92 -10.29 8.41
C ARG A 349 1.40 -10.45 8.54
N GLY A 350 0.71 -9.32 8.75
CA GLY A 350 -0.74 -9.31 8.98
C GLY A 350 -1.16 -9.75 10.39
N SER A 351 -0.20 -10.01 11.28
CA SER A 351 -0.47 -10.15 12.71
C SER A 351 -0.71 -8.79 13.37
N VAL A 352 -1.22 -8.82 14.60
CA VAL A 352 -1.63 -7.62 15.36
C VAL A 352 -0.47 -6.72 15.74
N ILE A 353 0.77 -7.19 15.62
CA ILE A 353 1.96 -6.39 15.90
C ILE A 353 2.34 -5.65 14.61
N PRO A 354 2.14 -4.32 14.55
CA PRO A 354 2.51 -3.56 13.36
C PRO A 354 4.03 -3.64 13.14
N LEU A 355 4.42 -3.76 11.87
CA LEU A 355 5.81 -3.62 11.46
C LEU A 355 6.29 -2.20 11.80
N ARG A 356 7.01 -2.07 12.92
CA ARG A 356 7.76 -0.86 13.26
C ARG A 356 9.18 -0.96 12.74
N SER A 357 9.79 0.20 12.51
CA SER A 357 11.22 0.28 12.14
C SER A 357 12.15 -0.18 13.26
N SER A 358 11.69 -0.20 14.51
CA SER A 358 12.42 -0.74 15.67
C SER A 358 11.87 -2.10 16.10
N THR A 359 12.77 -2.95 16.63
CA THR A 359 12.42 -4.24 17.23
C THR A 359 11.66 -4.03 18.54
N TYR A 360 10.57 -4.76 18.75
CA TYR A 360 9.85 -4.74 20.04
C TYR A 360 10.71 -5.41 21.11
N SER A 361 10.74 -4.84 22.33
CA SER A 361 11.20 -5.59 23.49
C SER A 361 10.15 -6.64 23.91
N MET A 362 10.53 -7.59 24.76
CA MET A 362 9.59 -8.58 25.29
C MET A 362 8.49 -7.93 26.15
N ASP A 363 8.79 -6.83 26.84
CA ASP A 363 7.80 -6.07 27.61
C ASP A 363 6.82 -5.32 26.70
N ASP A 364 7.32 -4.73 25.61
CA ASP A 364 6.46 -4.10 24.61
C ASP A 364 5.53 -5.11 23.94
N LEU A 365 6.04 -6.32 23.66
CA LEU A 365 5.28 -7.43 23.12
C LEU A 365 4.18 -7.85 24.10
N LEU A 366 4.50 -8.03 25.37
CA LEU A 366 3.54 -8.38 26.41
C LEU A 366 2.45 -7.30 26.55
N ALA A 367 2.83 -6.02 26.57
CA ALA A 367 1.87 -4.92 26.63
C ALA A 367 0.93 -4.89 25.40
N ALA A 368 1.47 -5.17 24.20
CA ALA A 368 0.68 -5.27 22.98
C ALA A 368 -0.31 -6.46 23.03
N LEU A 369 0.12 -7.61 23.55
CA LEU A 369 -0.73 -8.79 23.73
C LEU A 369 -1.85 -8.53 24.74
N ILE A 370 -1.53 -7.94 25.90
CA ILE A 370 -2.53 -7.57 26.91
C ILE A 370 -3.56 -6.62 26.31
N LYS A 371 -3.10 -5.57 25.62
CA LYS A 371 -4.01 -4.60 24.98
C LYS A 371 -4.97 -5.28 23.99
N LYS A 372 -4.46 -6.21 23.18
CA LYS A 372 -5.28 -6.99 22.24
C LYS A 372 -6.30 -7.85 22.97
N THR A 373 -5.88 -8.60 23.99
CA THR A 373 -6.79 -9.46 24.76
C THR A 373 -7.88 -8.65 25.48
N VAL A 374 -7.55 -7.46 25.98
CA VAL A 374 -8.55 -6.54 26.55
C VAL A 374 -9.55 -6.09 25.49
N GLN A 375 -9.11 -5.73 24.28
CA GLN A 375 -10.01 -5.36 23.18
C GLN A 375 -10.92 -6.52 22.76
N GLU A 376 -10.37 -7.73 22.63
CA GLU A 376 -11.18 -8.93 22.31
C GLU A 376 -12.22 -9.21 23.40
N ALA A 377 -11.88 -8.98 24.67
CA ALA A 377 -12.80 -9.11 25.78
C ALA A 377 -13.87 -8.00 25.80
N GLU A 378 -13.50 -6.75 25.48
CA GLU A 378 -14.42 -5.61 25.35
C GLU A 378 -15.45 -5.84 24.22
N GLU A 379 -15.00 -6.33 23.06
CA GLU A 379 -15.88 -6.69 21.94
C GLU A 379 -16.83 -7.85 22.30
N ALA A 380 -16.31 -8.92 22.93
CA ALA A 380 -17.14 -10.02 23.38
C ALA A 380 -18.19 -9.57 24.41
N HIS A 381 -17.80 -8.69 25.33
CA HIS A 381 -18.72 -8.12 26.32
C HIS A 381 -19.77 -7.22 25.68
N ARG A 382 -19.40 -6.41 24.68
CA ARG A 382 -20.34 -5.61 23.86
C ARG A 382 -21.40 -6.48 23.21
N LEU A 383 -21.01 -7.62 22.63
CA LEU A 383 -21.96 -8.55 22.01
C LEU A 383 -22.93 -9.15 23.03
N ILE A 384 -22.44 -9.57 24.20
CA ILE A 384 -23.29 -10.09 25.28
C ILE A 384 -24.32 -9.03 25.73
N ILE A 385 -23.87 -7.80 25.98
CA ILE A 385 -24.75 -6.70 26.41
C ILE A 385 -25.78 -6.38 25.31
N MET A 386 -25.34 -6.31 24.05
CA MET A 386 -26.23 -6.10 22.90
C MET A 386 -27.32 -7.16 22.82
N SER A 387 -26.95 -8.44 22.92
CA SER A 387 -27.89 -9.55 22.87
C SER A 387 -28.90 -9.50 24.02
N LEU A 388 -28.47 -9.21 25.25
CA LEU A 388 -29.36 -9.09 26.40
C LEU A 388 -30.33 -7.90 26.26
N ASN A 389 -29.85 -6.73 25.82
CA ASN A 389 -30.72 -5.58 25.53
C ASN A 389 -31.74 -5.89 24.42
N GLY A 390 -31.31 -6.62 23.38
CA GLY A 390 -32.20 -7.08 22.31
C GLY A 390 -33.29 -8.05 22.81
N LEU A 391 -32.91 -9.01 23.66
CA LEU A 391 -33.85 -9.94 24.30
C LEU A 391 -34.84 -9.21 25.22
N ALA A 392 -34.38 -8.20 25.97
CA ALA A 392 -35.25 -7.36 26.79
C ALA A 392 -36.28 -6.60 25.95
N GLY A 393 -35.86 -6.04 24.80
CA GLY A 393 -36.77 -5.39 23.86
C GLY A 393 -37.80 -6.36 23.25
N LEU A 394 -37.39 -7.58 22.90
CA LEU A 394 -38.31 -8.62 22.42
C LEU A 394 -39.31 -9.06 23.49
N ALA A 395 -38.87 -9.19 24.74
CA ALA A 395 -39.75 -9.49 25.88
C ALA A 395 -40.80 -8.39 26.09
N GLN A 396 -40.39 -7.12 25.96
CA GLN A 396 -41.30 -5.98 26.04
C GLN A 396 -42.35 -5.99 24.90
N LEU A 397 -41.96 -6.35 23.67
CA LEU A 397 -42.90 -6.53 22.56
C LEU A 397 -43.88 -7.69 22.78
N ARG A 398 -43.46 -8.73 23.52
CA ARG A 398 -44.32 -9.85 23.95
C ARG A 398 -45.18 -9.55 25.17
N LEU A 399 -45.11 -8.32 25.70
CA LEU A 399 -45.79 -7.89 26.93
C LEU A 399 -45.36 -8.67 28.19
N ASP A 400 -44.18 -9.31 28.16
CA ASP A 400 -43.57 -9.97 29.32
C ASP A 400 -42.60 -9.01 30.03
N VAL A 401 -43.17 -8.20 30.92
CA VAL A 401 -42.46 -7.13 31.62
C VAL A 401 -41.48 -7.65 32.67
N ILE A 402 -41.69 -8.85 33.22
CA ILE A 402 -40.82 -9.44 34.25
C ILE A 402 -39.51 -9.89 33.60
N SER A 403 -39.61 -10.69 32.53
CA SER A 403 -38.43 -11.15 31.79
C SER A 403 -37.64 -9.97 31.21
N ALA A 404 -38.32 -8.92 30.73
CA ALA A 404 -37.65 -7.71 30.24
C ALA A 404 -36.83 -7.02 31.34
N ALA A 405 -37.38 -6.87 32.55
CA ALA A 405 -36.68 -6.29 33.69
C ALA A 405 -35.45 -7.13 34.11
N ASP A 406 -35.59 -8.46 34.09
CA ASP A 406 -34.51 -9.38 34.46
C ASP A 406 -33.35 -9.32 33.46
N PHE A 407 -33.62 -9.24 32.15
CA PHE A 407 -32.56 -9.08 31.15
C PHE A 407 -31.80 -7.76 31.32
N TYR A 408 -32.49 -6.64 31.57
CA TYR A 408 -31.80 -5.37 31.86
C TYR A 408 -30.97 -5.43 33.15
N ARG A 409 -31.46 -6.12 34.19
CA ARG A 409 -30.68 -6.35 35.43
C ARG A 409 -29.45 -7.23 35.20
N GLN A 410 -29.55 -8.25 34.34
CA GLN A 410 -28.41 -9.06 33.94
C GLN A 410 -27.34 -8.24 33.21
N VAL A 411 -27.74 -7.28 32.37
CA VAL A 411 -26.80 -6.32 31.77
C VAL A 411 -26.06 -5.54 32.85
N MET A 412 -26.78 -4.96 33.82
CA MET A 412 -26.16 -4.18 34.90
C MET A 412 -25.20 -5.04 35.75
N TRP A 413 -25.61 -6.26 36.08
CA TRP A 413 -24.78 -7.20 36.83
C TRP A 413 -23.50 -7.57 36.06
N SER A 414 -23.61 -7.81 34.75
CA SER A 414 -22.47 -8.13 33.89
C SER A 414 -21.47 -6.96 33.82
N ILE A 415 -21.97 -5.73 33.68
CA ILE A 415 -21.13 -4.52 33.69
C ILE A 415 -20.39 -4.36 35.02
N GLN A 416 -21.10 -4.53 36.14
CA GLN A 416 -20.54 -4.37 37.46
C GLN A 416 -19.52 -5.48 37.81
N SER A 417 -19.77 -6.72 37.36
CA SER A 417 -18.90 -7.88 37.59
C SER A 417 -17.57 -7.80 36.85
N HIS A 418 -17.50 -7.05 35.75
CA HIS A 418 -16.28 -6.91 34.93
C HIS A 418 -15.64 -5.52 35.02
N LYS A 419 -16.14 -4.68 35.94
CA LYS A 419 -15.65 -3.33 36.20
C LYS A 419 -14.16 -3.34 36.59
N GLY A 420 -13.34 -2.61 35.84
CA GLY A 420 -11.89 -2.48 36.07
C GLY A 420 -11.03 -3.26 35.07
N ASN A 421 -11.54 -4.38 34.55
CA ASN A 421 -10.82 -5.20 33.57
C ASN A 421 -11.30 -4.95 32.13
N VAL A 422 -12.61 -4.77 31.95
CA VAL A 422 -13.26 -4.60 30.65
C VAL A 422 -14.14 -3.35 30.68
N ARG A 423 -14.06 -2.51 29.66
CA ARG A 423 -14.95 -1.34 29.53
C ARG A 423 -16.24 -1.76 28.83
N ALA A 424 -17.37 -1.46 29.47
CA ALA A 424 -18.68 -1.58 28.85
C ALA A 424 -18.97 -0.38 27.94
N ASP A 425 -19.73 -0.61 26.87
CA ASP A 425 -20.17 0.45 25.97
C ASP A 425 -21.14 1.41 26.70
N PRO A 426 -20.80 2.72 26.80
CA PRO A 426 -21.65 3.70 27.48
C PRO A 426 -23.06 3.80 26.90
N LEU A 427 -23.25 3.63 25.60
CA LEU A 427 -24.57 3.77 24.97
C LEU A 427 -25.47 2.57 25.28
N GLN A 428 -24.90 1.37 25.28
CA GLN A 428 -25.63 0.15 25.65
C GLN A 428 -25.97 0.13 27.14
N GLN A 429 -25.06 0.64 27.98
CA GLN A 429 -25.31 0.86 29.40
C GLN A 429 -26.44 1.87 29.62
N PHE A 430 -26.40 3.01 28.91
CA PHE A 430 -27.45 4.03 28.97
C PHE A 430 -28.81 3.48 28.54
N HIS A 431 -28.86 2.66 27.49
CA HIS A 431 -30.08 2.00 27.02
C HIS A 431 -30.71 1.13 28.12
N ALA A 432 -29.91 0.29 28.80
CA ALA A 432 -30.42 -0.56 29.87
C ALA A 432 -31.00 0.26 31.05
N TYR A 433 -30.30 1.31 31.49
CA TYR A 433 -30.76 2.15 32.59
C TYR A 433 -32.07 2.89 32.29
N VAL A 434 -32.16 3.53 31.12
CA VAL A 434 -33.35 4.32 30.76
C VAL A 434 -34.56 3.43 30.54
N ASN A 435 -34.40 2.31 29.84
CA ASN A 435 -35.53 1.43 29.55
C ASN A 435 -36.00 0.66 30.78
N LEU A 436 -35.09 0.23 31.67
CA LEU A 436 -35.48 -0.38 32.93
C LEU A 436 -36.23 0.61 33.82
N HIS A 437 -35.71 1.84 33.96
CA HIS A 437 -36.38 2.89 34.74
C HIS A 437 -37.79 3.18 34.19
N LYS A 438 -37.91 3.38 32.87
CA LYS A 438 -39.20 3.61 32.21
C LYS A 438 -40.16 2.45 32.42
N LEU A 439 -39.68 1.21 32.32
CA LEU A 439 -40.50 0.01 32.51
C LEU A 439 -40.98 -0.14 33.97
N LEU A 440 -40.16 0.24 34.95
CA LEU A 440 -40.55 0.28 36.36
C LEU A 440 -41.59 1.38 36.65
N GLU A 441 -41.41 2.57 36.06
CA GLU A 441 -42.37 3.68 36.19
C GLU A 441 -43.72 3.34 35.57
N GLU A 442 -43.73 2.87 34.32
CA GLU A 442 -44.95 2.46 33.62
C GLU A 442 -45.69 1.35 34.38
N ASN A 443 -44.95 0.37 34.93
CA ASN A 443 -45.55 -0.69 35.73
C ASN A 443 -46.17 -0.17 37.04
N SER A 444 -45.50 0.77 37.72
CA SER A 444 -46.05 1.39 38.92
C SER A 444 -47.32 2.19 38.65
N GLN A 445 -47.35 2.98 37.57
CA GLN A 445 -48.53 3.74 37.15
C GLN A 445 -49.71 2.84 36.78
N GLN A 446 -49.44 1.71 36.11
CA GLN A 446 -50.47 0.74 35.76
C GLN A 446 -51.05 0.03 36.99
N LEU A 447 -50.21 -0.30 37.98
CA LEU A 447 -50.65 -0.86 39.26
C LEU A 447 -51.51 0.13 40.04
N GLU A 448 -51.09 1.40 40.14
CA GLU A 448 -51.86 2.47 40.79
C GLU A 448 -53.20 2.71 40.09
N ALA A 449 -53.22 2.75 38.76
CA ALA A 449 -54.45 2.89 37.96
C ALA A 449 -55.40 1.69 38.12
N GLN A 450 -54.87 0.48 38.34
CA GLN A 450 -55.66 -0.71 38.63
C GLN A 450 -56.26 -0.66 40.05
N MET A 451 -55.54 -0.09 41.02
CA MET A 451 -56.01 0.09 42.40
C MET A 451 -57.01 1.25 42.57
N ALA A 452 -56.97 2.25 41.68
CA ALA A 452 -57.85 3.42 41.71
C ALA A 452 -59.24 3.23 41.05
N ARG A 453 -59.54 2.06 40.47
CA ARG A 453 -60.86 1.79 39.88
C ARG A 453 -61.92 1.51 40.96
N PRO A 454 -63.06 2.24 40.99
CA PRO A 454 -64.12 1.96 41.95
C PRO A 454 -64.79 0.62 41.67
N VAL A 455 -65.04 -0.17 42.72
CA VAL A 455 -65.78 -1.43 42.67
C VAL A 455 -67.24 -1.12 42.30
N PRO A 456 -67.83 -1.71 41.24
CA PRO A 456 -69.25 -1.52 40.96
C PRO A 456 -70.06 -2.29 42.00
N SER A 457 -70.89 -1.58 42.76
CA SER A 457 -71.94 -2.17 43.57
C SER A 457 -73.12 -2.57 42.68
N GLY A 458 -73.48 -3.86 42.69
CA GLY A 458 -74.85 -4.34 42.51
C GLY A 458 -75.48 -4.23 41.12
N SER A 459 -75.83 -5.40 40.58
CA SER A 459 -76.88 -5.65 39.57
C SER A 459 -76.86 -4.79 38.30
N ASP A 460 -76.36 -5.36 37.20
CA ASP A 460 -77.18 -5.33 35.98
C ASP A 460 -76.83 -6.43 34.98
N ARG A 461 -77.90 -6.89 34.33
CA ARG A 461 -77.99 -8.04 33.43
C ARG A 461 -77.06 -7.91 32.21
N TRP A 462 -76.40 -9.01 31.90
CA TRP A 462 -75.73 -9.22 30.60
C TRP A 462 -76.79 -9.23 29.48
N ASN A 463 -76.61 -8.39 28.46
CA ASN A 463 -77.37 -8.43 27.22
C ASN A 463 -76.39 -8.58 26.05
N PRO A 464 -76.41 -9.67 25.27
CA PRO A 464 -75.52 -9.85 24.13
C PRO A 464 -76.22 -9.42 22.85
N GLN A 465 -75.97 -8.19 22.35
CA GLN A 465 -76.17 -7.82 20.94
C GLN A 465 -75.70 -6.39 20.63
N GLY A 466 -74.96 -6.25 19.51
CA GLY A 466 -74.53 -4.99 18.88
C GLY A 466 -73.12 -4.55 19.32
N VAL A 467 -72.16 -4.18 18.47
CA VAL A 467 -72.29 -3.46 17.19
C VAL A 467 -71.04 -3.73 16.33
N VAL A 468 -71.31 -3.96 15.05
CA VAL A 468 -70.35 -3.93 13.92
C VAL A 468 -69.92 -2.49 13.66
N GLY A 469 -68.61 -2.25 13.49
CA GLY A 469 -68.06 -0.97 13.05
C GLY A 469 -66.76 -1.18 12.29
N THR A 470 -66.88 -1.23 10.97
CA THR A 470 -65.81 -1.26 9.97
C THR A 470 -64.93 -0.01 10.03
N HIS A 471 -63.60 -0.13 9.83
CA HIS A 471 -62.85 0.75 8.93
C HIS A 471 -61.45 0.17 8.59
N ASN A 472 -61.13 0.28 7.30
CA ASN A 472 -59.99 -0.25 6.54
C ASN A 472 -58.60 0.16 7.04
N GLY A 473 -57.60 -0.68 6.74
CA GLY A 473 -56.21 -0.21 6.53
C GLY A 473 -55.13 -1.28 6.66
N TYR A 474 -54.81 -1.96 5.56
CA TYR A 474 -53.62 -2.78 5.30
C TYR A 474 -53.43 -4.08 6.11
N MET A 475 -53.74 -5.18 5.45
CA MET A 475 -53.30 -6.53 5.81
C MET A 475 -51.81 -6.71 5.49
N VAL A 476 -51.05 -7.16 6.49
CA VAL A 476 -49.94 -8.10 6.28
C VAL A 476 -50.45 -9.41 6.89
N GLN A 477 -50.94 -10.31 6.05
CA GLN A 477 -51.32 -11.65 6.45
C GLN A 477 -50.08 -12.57 6.47
N ASP A 478 -50.08 -13.45 7.47
CA ASP A 478 -49.42 -14.76 7.49
C ASP A 478 -47.94 -14.88 7.89
N LEU A 479 -47.62 -14.42 9.11
CA LEU A 479 -46.57 -15.05 9.95
C LEU A 479 -47.01 -15.33 11.41
N ALA A 480 -48.30 -15.14 11.71
CA ALA A 480 -48.83 -15.18 13.08
C ALA A 480 -49.60 -16.48 13.42
N LYS A 481 -49.16 -17.64 12.92
CA LYS A 481 -49.74 -18.94 13.32
C LYS A 481 -48.88 -19.77 14.29
N GLU A 482 -47.68 -19.29 14.65
CA GLU A 482 -46.89 -19.84 15.78
C GLU A 482 -46.74 -18.85 16.96
N TRP A 483 -47.44 -17.72 16.92
CA TRP A 483 -47.42 -16.68 17.96
C TRP A 483 -48.77 -16.51 18.65
N ALA A 484 -49.26 -17.58 19.26
CA ALA A 484 -50.32 -17.47 20.25
C ALA A 484 -49.70 -17.53 21.66
N PRO A 485 -49.73 -16.45 22.47
CA PRO A 485 -49.38 -16.56 23.88
C PRO A 485 -50.36 -17.51 24.56
N HIS A 486 -49.87 -18.46 25.37
CA HIS A 486 -50.71 -19.33 26.20
C HIS A 486 -51.66 -18.46 27.06
N PRO A 487 -53.00 -18.53 26.84
CA PRO A 487 -53.91 -17.60 27.48
C PRO A 487 -54.47 -18.19 28.78
N GLN A 488 -53.66 -18.40 29.82
CA GLN A 488 -54.21 -18.87 31.10
C GLN A 488 -53.60 -18.31 32.40
N ALA A 489 -52.59 -17.42 32.39
CA ALA A 489 -51.91 -17.06 33.65
C ALA A 489 -52.37 -15.77 34.37
N ASN A 490 -53.22 -14.92 33.77
CA ASN A 490 -53.43 -13.57 34.33
C ASN A 490 -54.89 -13.07 34.37
N VAL A 491 -55.84 -13.97 34.65
CA VAL A 491 -57.26 -13.62 34.81
C VAL A 491 -57.59 -13.46 36.30
N GLY A 492 -57.94 -12.25 36.74
CA GLY A 492 -58.49 -12.01 38.08
C GLY A 492 -59.93 -12.55 38.23
N PRO A 493 -60.52 -12.54 39.44
CA PRO A 493 -61.84 -13.13 39.71
C PRO A 493 -63.03 -12.60 38.87
N TYR A 494 -62.80 -11.53 38.10
CA TYR A 494 -63.80 -10.83 37.29
C TYR A 494 -63.39 -10.64 35.83
N GLY A 495 -62.43 -11.41 35.31
CA GLY A 495 -62.04 -11.30 33.90
C GLY A 495 -61.18 -10.08 33.54
N THR A 496 -60.71 -9.32 34.52
CA THR A 496 -59.77 -8.20 34.31
C THR A 496 -58.33 -8.71 34.27
N PRO A 497 -57.50 -8.29 33.30
CA PRO A 497 -56.07 -8.62 33.28
C PRO A 497 -55.38 -8.08 34.53
N ARG A 498 -54.68 -8.93 35.29
CA ARG A 498 -53.80 -8.47 36.39
C ARG A 498 -52.51 -7.91 35.80
N VAL A 499 -52.12 -6.70 36.19
CA VAL A 499 -50.80 -6.13 35.84
C VAL A 499 -49.73 -6.88 36.65
N PRO A 500 -48.71 -7.48 36.01
CA PRO A 500 -47.64 -8.17 36.73
C PRO A 500 -46.83 -7.21 37.61
N SER A 501 -46.65 -7.52 38.88
CA SER A 501 -45.81 -6.69 39.76
C SER A 501 -44.33 -7.05 39.56
N ILE A 502 -43.52 -6.08 39.10
CA ILE A 502 -42.08 -6.24 38.98
C ILE A 502 -41.45 -6.01 40.36
N PRO A 503 -40.71 -6.98 40.92
CA PRO A 503 -40.03 -6.81 42.20
C PRO A 503 -39.02 -5.66 42.11
N ARG A 504 -39.04 -4.69 43.04
CA ARG A 504 -38.02 -3.64 43.11
C ARG A 504 -36.73 -4.19 43.73
N ALA A 505 -35.60 -3.85 43.12
CA ALA A 505 -34.27 -4.19 43.59
C ALA A 505 -33.56 -2.97 44.22
N PRO A 506 -32.62 -3.17 45.15
CA PRO A 506 -31.80 -2.09 45.68
C PRO A 506 -31.02 -1.40 44.55
N GLY A 507 -31.21 -0.08 44.40
CA GLY A 507 -30.55 0.71 43.35
C GLY A 507 -31.46 1.10 42.17
N ASP A 508 -32.66 0.53 42.05
CA ASP A 508 -33.65 0.90 41.02
C ASP A 508 -34.02 2.40 41.08
N ASP A 509 -33.96 3.02 42.26
CA ASP A 509 -34.25 4.44 42.46
C ASP A 509 -33.13 5.36 41.92
N SER A 510 -31.92 4.84 41.71
CA SER A 510 -30.75 5.59 41.23
C SER A 510 -30.51 5.46 39.72
N LEU A 511 -31.32 4.68 39.01
CA LEU A 511 -31.11 4.35 37.58
C LEU A 511 -31.03 5.59 36.69
N ILE A 512 -31.89 6.59 36.93
CA ILE A 512 -31.93 7.81 36.13
C ILE A 512 -30.70 8.68 36.37
N GLU A 513 -30.22 8.77 37.61
CA GLU A 513 -28.99 9.49 37.95
C GLU A 513 -27.77 8.82 37.29
N GLN A 514 -27.70 7.49 37.35
CA GLN A 514 -26.66 6.72 36.66
C GLN A 514 -26.70 6.93 35.14
N ALA A 515 -27.90 6.97 34.54
CA ALA A 515 -28.07 7.27 33.12
C ALA A 515 -27.55 8.68 32.76
N TYR A 516 -27.83 9.69 33.59
CA TYR A 516 -27.29 11.05 33.39
C TYR A 516 -25.77 11.09 33.49
N GLN A 517 -25.17 10.42 34.48
CA GLN A 517 -23.70 10.35 34.61
C GLN A 517 -23.04 9.72 33.38
N VAL A 518 -23.62 8.63 32.85
CA VAL A 518 -23.12 7.97 31.62
C VAL A 518 -23.24 8.89 30.41
N ARG A 519 -24.38 9.57 30.26
CA ARG A 519 -24.62 10.55 29.19
C ARG A 519 -23.61 11.70 29.23
N GLU A 520 -23.40 12.30 30.40
CA GLU A 520 -22.45 13.40 30.56
C GLU A 520 -21.03 12.97 30.23
N LYS A 521 -20.61 11.80 30.72
CA LYS A 521 -19.28 11.24 30.42
C LYS A 521 -19.08 10.99 28.92
N TYR A 522 -20.11 10.49 28.23
CA TYR A 522 -20.07 10.27 26.78
C TYR A 522 -19.96 11.59 26.01
N LEU A 523 -20.77 12.59 26.35
CA LEU A 523 -20.79 13.90 25.69
C LEU A 523 -19.54 14.74 25.98
N LYS A 524 -18.92 14.57 27.15
CA LYS A 524 -17.72 15.30 27.56
C LYS A 524 -16.59 15.25 26.53
N LYS A 525 -16.35 14.08 25.92
CA LYS A 525 -15.32 13.90 24.89
C LYS A 525 -15.54 14.81 23.68
N PHE A 526 -16.79 14.96 23.25
CA PHE A 526 -17.14 15.83 22.13
C PHE A 526 -17.01 17.31 22.51
N ILE A 527 -17.51 17.68 23.69
CA ILE A 527 -17.46 19.07 24.18
C ILE A 527 -16.00 19.53 24.35
N GLU A 528 -15.12 18.67 24.88
CA GLU A 528 -13.68 18.97 25.00
C GLU A 528 -13.00 19.12 23.64
N ALA A 529 -13.31 18.24 22.68
CA ALA A 529 -12.79 18.36 21.32
C ALA A 529 -13.26 19.66 20.65
N GLN A 530 -14.54 20.01 20.79
CA GLN A 530 -15.12 21.24 20.26
C GLN A 530 -14.44 22.48 20.85
N ARG A 531 -14.23 22.53 22.18
CA ARG A 531 -13.52 23.64 22.84
C ARG A 531 -12.08 23.77 22.35
N THR A 532 -11.38 22.65 22.18
CA THR A 532 -10.00 22.64 21.69
C THR A 532 -9.91 23.25 20.29
N VAL A 533 -10.76 22.80 19.37
CA VAL A 533 -10.82 23.34 18.00
C VAL A 533 -11.23 24.81 18.00
N GLN A 534 -12.16 25.22 18.86
CA GLN A 534 -12.56 26.63 18.97
C GLN A 534 -11.40 27.52 19.40
N ASN A 535 -10.60 27.09 20.38
CA ASN A 535 -9.41 27.83 20.81
C ASN A 535 -8.36 27.91 19.69
N GLU A 536 -8.09 26.80 18.98
CA GLU A 536 -7.16 26.79 17.84
C GLU A 536 -7.58 27.76 16.73
N VAL A 537 -8.89 27.85 16.46
CA VAL A 537 -9.45 28.77 15.47
C VAL A 537 -9.31 30.22 15.91
N GLU A 538 -9.56 30.55 17.18
CA GLU A 538 -9.35 31.90 17.71
C GLU A 538 -7.87 32.30 17.69
N ASP A 539 -6.96 31.41 18.07
CA ASP A 539 -5.52 31.64 17.98
C ASP A 539 -5.07 31.89 16.53
N ALA A 540 -5.60 31.12 15.57
CA ALA A 540 -5.32 31.32 14.15
C ALA A 540 -5.87 32.66 13.63
N LYS A 541 -7.05 33.10 14.11
CA LYS A 541 -7.61 34.41 13.77
C LYS A 541 -6.73 35.55 14.29
N LEU A 542 -6.24 35.45 15.53
CA LEU A 542 -5.34 36.45 16.14
C LEU A 542 -4.05 36.58 15.33
N LYS A 543 -3.38 35.46 15.03
CA LYS A 543 -2.17 35.45 14.19
C LYS A 543 -2.41 36.04 12.81
N LEU A 544 -3.56 35.73 12.19
CA LEU A 544 -3.91 36.30 10.89
C LEU A 544 -4.17 37.82 10.96
N ASN A 545 -4.72 38.32 12.06
CA ASN A 545 -4.90 39.75 12.27
C ASN A 545 -3.55 40.47 12.47
N GLU A 546 -2.65 39.88 13.26
CA GLU A 546 -1.28 40.39 13.43
C GLU A 546 -0.52 40.47 12.10
N ILE A 547 -0.55 39.39 11.31
CA ILE A 547 0.06 39.35 9.98
C ILE A 547 -0.63 40.39 9.08
N SER A 548 -1.97 40.47 9.08
CA SER A 548 -2.70 41.44 8.27
C SER A 548 -2.34 42.89 8.60
N LEU A 549 -2.00 43.21 9.85
CA LEU A 549 -1.55 44.54 10.26
C LEU A 549 -0.18 44.87 9.67
N GLN A 550 0.74 43.90 9.59
CA GLN A 550 2.07 44.09 8.99
C GLN A 550 2.01 44.43 7.49
N PHE A 551 0.98 43.95 6.78
CA PHE A 551 0.78 44.21 5.35
C PHE A 551 -0.08 45.46 5.04
N ARG A 552 -0.59 46.18 6.04
CA ARG A 552 -1.30 47.46 5.83
C ARG A 552 -0.31 48.62 5.63
N GLY A 553 0.02 48.92 4.37
CA GLY A 553 0.82 50.08 4.00
C GLY A 553 0.04 51.42 4.03
N SER A 554 0.77 52.53 4.07
CA SER A 554 0.29 53.92 4.26
C SER A 554 -0.58 54.53 3.14
N LYS A 555 -0.90 53.81 2.06
CA LYS A 555 -1.68 54.35 0.91
C LYS A 555 -2.69 53.38 0.28
N GLY A 556 -3.10 52.30 0.96
CA GLY A 556 -4.09 51.34 0.44
C GLY A 556 -3.69 50.55 -0.81
N THR A 557 -2.53 50.83 -1.41
CA THR A 557 -1.99 50.12 -2.57
C THR A 557 -1.29 48.84 -2.13
N ARG A 558 -1.79 47.68 -2.61
CA ARG A 558 -1.23 46.36 -2.29
C ARG A 558 0.20 46.23 -2.86
N TRP A 559 1.10 45.57 -2.13
CA TRP A 559 2.53 45.49 -2.45
C TRP A 559 2.82 44.93 -3.86
N TYR A 560 2.06 43.93 -4.30
CA TYR A 560 2.22 43.31 -5.61
C TYR A 560 1.82 44.24 -6.77
N HIS A 561 0.93 45.21 -6.55
CA HIS A 561 0.61 46.22 -7.56
C HIS A 561 1.82 47.10 -7.84
N ARG A 562 2.56 47.51 -6.80
CA ARG A 562 3.75 48.34 -6.97
C ARG A 562 4.85 47.63 -7.75
N ILE A 563 5.06 46.33 -7.50
CA ILE A 563 6.07 45.54 -8.22
C ILE A 563 5.70 45.40 -9.69
N ILE A 564 4.43 45.13 -10.00
CA ILE A 564 3.97 44.98 -11.38
C ILE A 564 4.05 46.32 -12.11
N ASP A 565 3.62 47.42 -11.48
CA ASP A 565 3.64 48.76 -12.07
C ASP A 565 5.08 49.27 -12.27
N GLU A 566 6.01 48.96 -11.36
CA GLU A 566 7.44 49.31 -11.48
C GLU A 566 8.16 48.49 -12.56
N ALA A 567 7.80 47.21 -12.73
CA ALA A 567 8.32 46.39 -13.81
C ALA A 567 7.83 46.87 -15.19
N ASP A 568 6.58 47.37 -15.25
CA ASP A 568 5.99 47.90 -16.49
C ASP A 568 6.59 49.27 -16.85
N SER A 569 6.79 50.16 -15.87
CA SER A 569 7.37 51.49 -16.09
C SER A 569 8.83 51.46 -16.59
N ARG A 570 9.58 50.40 -16.25
CA ARG A 570 10.97 50.18 -16.68
C ARG A 570 11.09 49.41 -18.02
N GLY A 571 9.97 49.03 -18.65
CA GLY A 571 9.96 48.27 -19.91
C GLY A 571 10.22 46.76 -19.77
N ASP A 572 10.29 46.24 -18.54
CA ASP A 572 10.55 44.83 -18.23
C ASP A 572 9.25 43.99 -18.07
N GLY A 573 8.08 44.60 -18.26
CA GLY A 573 6.77 43.96 -18.05
C GLY A 573 6.56 42.67 -18.86
N HIS A 574 6.95 42.67 -20.14
CA HIS A 574 6.84 41.47 -21.00
C HIS A 574 7.77 40.34 -20.52
N ARG A 575 8.91 40.66 -19.90
CA ARG A 575 9.84 39.69 -19.32
C ARG A 575 9.29 39.10 -18.02
N LEU A 576 8.66 39.92 -17.18
CA LEU A 576 7.98 39.49 -15.96
C LEU A 576 6.85 38.51 -16.26
N VAL A 577 5.95 38.86 -17.18
CA VAL A 577 4.81 38.01 -17.59
C VAL A 577 5.30 36.66 -18.13
N ARG A 578 6.34 36.64 -18.98
CA ARG A 578 6.91 35.40 -19.52
C ARG A 578 7.45 34.50 -18.40
N LYS A 579 8.24 35.05 -17.48
CA LYS A 579 8.82 34.27 -16.37
C LYS A 579 7.76 33.75 -15.40
N VAL A 580 6.70 34.51 -15.12
CA VAL A 580 5.56 34.03 -14.31
C VAL A 580 4.88 32.84 -15.00
N LYS A 581 4.67 32.90 -16.32
CA LYS A 581 4.09 31.80 -17.09
C LYS A 581 4.98 30.56 -17.08
N GLU A 582 6.28 30.72 -17.33
CA GLU A 582 7.28 29.64 -17.26
C GLU A 582 7.32 29.01 -15.85
N TYR A 583 7.26 29.81 -14.79
CA TYR A 583 7.25 29.34 -13.40
C TYR A 583 6.00 28.52 -13.04
N LEU A 584 4.84 28.95 -13.55
CA LEU A 584 3.58 28.20 -13.38
C LEU A 584 3.54 26.93 -14.24
N GLU A 585 4.19 26.90 -15.40
CA GLU A 585 4.28 25.72 -16.28
C GLU A 585 5.29 24.67 -15.80
N ALA A 586 6.44 25.10 -15.28
CA ALA A 586 7.52 24.21 -14.82
C ALA A 586 7.15 23.35 -13.60
N ARG A 587 6.10 23.71 -12.86
CA ARG A 587 5.62 23.02 -11.65
C ARG A 587 4.25 22.33 -11.83
N LYS A 588 3.88 21.98 -13.06
CA LYS A 588 2.61 21.28 -13.32
C LYS A 588 2.69 19.78 -12.97
N THR A 589 1.73 19.30 -12.19
CA THR A 589 1.22 17.93 -12.30
C THR A 589 0.10 17.90 -13.34
N GLN A 590 -0.17 16.73 -13.94
CA GLN A 590 -0.80 16.55 -15.25
C GLN A 590 -2.23 17.12 -15.44
N PHE A 591 -2.90 17.63 -14.41
CA PHE A 591 -4.28 18.12 -14.53
C PHE A 591 -4.56 19.31 -13.59
N GLY A 592 -4.80 20.49 -14.16
CA GLY A 592 -5.22 21.69 -13.44
C GLY A 592 -5.60 22.83 -14.38
N MET A 593 -6.69 23.55 -14.08
CA MET A 593 -7.17 24.68 -14.90
C MET A 593 -6.14 25.83 -14.88
N CYS A 594 -5.65 26.20 -16.06
CA CYS A 594 -4.45 27.00 -16.21
C CYS A 594 -4.71 28.51 -16.04
N LEU A 595 -4.23 29.15 -14.95
CA LEU A 595 -4.19 30.62 -14.84
C LEU A 595 -3.32 31.27 -15.92
N VAL A 596 -2.35 30.54 -16.49
CA VAL A 596 -1.37 31.00 -17.50
C VAL A 596 -2.04 31.60 -18.75
N ASN A 597 -3.22 31.10 -19.12
CA ASN A 597 -3.94 31.55 -20.32
C ASN A 597 -4.90 32.73 -20.06
N ARG A 598 -5.12 33.12 -18.80
CA ARG A 598 -6.09 34.16 -18.42
C ARG A 598 -5.52 35.58 -18.41
N PHE A 599 -4.22 35.75 -18.64
CA PHE A 599 -3.57 37.06 -18.75
C PHE A 599 -2.55 37.10 -19.90
N LYS A 600 -2.49 38.25 -20.58
CA LYS A 600 -1.55 38.50 -21.69
C LYS A 600 -0.47 39.52 -21.31
N ASP A 601 -0.85 40.54 -20.54
CA ASP A 601 0.01 41.68 -20.19
C ASP A 601 0.03 41.93 -18.67
N CYS A 602 0.90 42.83 -18.19
CA CYS A 602 1.02 43.20 -16.78
C CYS A 602 -0.31 43.67 -16.17
N ASN A 603 -1.11 44.45 -16.91
CA ASN A 603 -2.45 44.86 -16.49
C ASN A 603 -3.43 43.70 -16.35
N GLY A 604 -3.34 42.69 -17.22
CA GLY A 604 -4.13 41.46 -17.12
C GLY A 604 -3.74 40.62 -15.92
N LEU A 605 -2.43 40.50 -15.63
CA LEU A 605 -1.93 39.82 -14.43
C LEU A 605 -2.39 40.53 -13.15
N LYS A 606 -2.32 41.86 -13.14
CA LYS A 606 -2.76 42.74 -12.05
C LYS A 606 -4.23 42.54 -11.71
N TYR A 607 -5.10 42.55 -12.73
CA TYR A 607 -6.53 42.33 -12.59
C TYR A 607 -6.85 40.91 -12.13
N LEU A 608 -6.19 39.90 -12.71
CA LEU A 608 -6.42 38.49 -12.36
C LEU A 608 -6.05 38.18 -10.91
N VAL A 609 -4.88 38.64 -10.45
CA VAL A 609 -4.45 38.46 -9.06
C VAL A 609 -5.42 39.15 -8.10
N GLN A 610 -5.88 40.35 -8.43
CA GLN A 610 -6.85 41.09 -7.64
C GLN A 610 -8.18 40.35 -7.53
N VAL A 611 -8.78 39.93 -8.65
CA VAL A 611 -10.07 39.22 -8.68
C VAL A 611 -9.98 37.89 -7.93
N CYS A 612 -8.90 37.12 -8.10
CA CYS A 612 -8.72 35.86 -7.39
C CYS A 612 -8.62 36.07 -5.87
N LEU A 613 -7.86 37.06 -5.42
CA LEU A 613 -7.72 37.37 -3.99
C LEU A 613 -9.02 37.93 -3.39
N ASP A 614 -9.73 38.81 -4.12
CA ASP A 614 -11.00 39.37 -3.65
C ASP A 614 -12.07 38.28 -3.55
N THR A 615 -12.16 37.39 -4.55
CA THR A 615 -13.05 36.22 -4.53
C THR A 615 -12.71 35.26 -3.38
N LEU A 616 -11.41 35.07 -3.09
CA LEU A 616 -10.95 34.23 -1.97
C LEU A 616 -11.33 34.86 -0.63
N LEU A 617 -11.09 36.15 -0.46
CA LEU A 617 -11.44 36.90 0.76
C LEU A 617 -12.95 36.94 0.98
N GLU A 618 -13.74 37.17 -0.06
CA GLU A 618 -15.21 37.13 0.01
C GLU A 618 -15.71 35.73 0.40
N SER A 619 -15.14 34.67 -0.19
CA SER A 619 -15.51 33.31 0.21
C SER A 619 -15.14 33.01 1.66
N ARG A 620 -14.01 33.53 2.15
CA ARG A 620 -13.57 33.40 3.55
C ARG A 620 -14.50 34.17 4.50
N THR A 621 -14.86 35.42 4.20
CA THR A 621 -15.74 36.22 5.06
C THR A 621 -17.13 35.61 5.14
N ASN A 622 -17.67 35.13 4.02
CA ASN A 622 -18.94 34.41 3.97
C ASN A 622 -18.87 33.11 4.79
N LEU A 623 -17.81 32.32 4.63
CA LEU A 623 -17.62 31.08 5.40
C LEU A 623 -17.54 31.37 6.91
N LEU A 624 -16.74 32.35 7.33
CA LEU A 624 -16.61 32.70 8.75
C LEU A 624 -17.92 33.21 9.36
N LYS A 625 -18.69 34.00 8.60
CA LYS A 625 -20.02 34.49 9.02
C LYS A 625 -21.01 33.34 9.20
N VAL A 626 -20.95 32.33 8.34
CA VAL A 626 -21.78 31.12 8.45
C VAL A 626 -21.30 30.26 9.62
N MET A 627 -19.99 30.03 9.78
CA MET A 627 -19.43 29.25 10.88
C MET A 627 -19.71 29.86 12.26
N SER A 628 -19.75 31.19 12.40
CA SER A 628 -20.12 31.83 13.67
C SER A 628 -21.55 31.52 14.10
N GLN A 629 -22.43 31.12 13.19
CA GLN A 629 -23.80 30.69 13.51
C GLN A 629 -23.87 29.26 14.08
N PHE A 630 -22.78 28.48 14.01
CA PHE A 630 -22.67 27.13 14.58
C PHE A 630 -21.89 27.12 15.90
N ALA A 631 -21.54 28.29 16.44
CA ALA A 631 -20.88 28.40 17.74
C ALA A 631 -21.84 28.18 18.93
N THR A 632 -23.15 28.18 18.68
CA THR A 632 -24.20 27.92 19.67
C THR A 632 -24.71 26.48 19.56
N ASP A 633 -25.26 25.95 20.66
CA ASP A 633 -25.84 24.62 20.68
C ASP A 633 -26.93 24.44 19.60
N PRO A 634 -26.98 23.27 18.92
CA PRO A 634 -27.90 23.03 17.82
C PRO A 634 -29.35 22.98 18.28
N THR A 635 -30.26 23.56 17.49
CA THR A 635 -31.70 23.50 17.76
C THR A 635 -32.28 22.12 17.45
N ARG A 636 -33.50 21.84 17.95
CA ARG A 636 -34.20 20.58 17.64
C ARG A 636 -34.47 20.41 16.14
N GLU A 637 -34.74 21.49 15.43
CA GLU A 637 -34.96 21.49 13.98
C GLU A 637 -33.66 21.16 13.22
N ASP A 638 -32.53 21.72 13.65
CA ASP A 638 -31.22 21.40 13.09
C ASP A 638 -30.90 19.90 13.28
N MET A 639 -31.18 19.35 14.46
CA MET A 639 -30.99 17.91 14.75
C MET A 639 -31.85 17.03 13.83
N GLN A 640 -33.13 17.35 13.66
CA GLN A 640 -34.03 16.58 12.77
C GLN A 640 -33.64 16.68 11.30
N SER A 641 -33.20 17.86 10.85
CA SER A 641 -32.66 18.07 9.51
C SER A 641 -31.40 17.23 9.25
N VAL A 642 -30.49 17.17 10.22
CA VAL A 642 -29.29 16.33 10.15
C VAL A 642 -29.62 14.84 10.14
N ILE A 643 -30.56 14.40 10.98
CA ILE A 643 -31.01 13.01 11.05
C ILE A 643 -31.55 12.55 9.69
N SER A 644 -32.45 13.34 9.10
CA SER A 644 -33.06 13.02 7.81
C SER A 644 -32.11 13.19 6.60
N CYS A 645 -31.04 13.98 6.74
CA CYS A 645 -30.08 14.24 5.67
C CYS A 645 -28.96 13.18 5.57
N HIS A 646 -28.25 12.87 6.66
CA HIS A 646 -27.06 12.00 6.61
C HIS A 646 -26.83 11.07 7.81
N LEU A 647 -27.59 11.16 8.92
CA LEU A 647 -27.44 10.18 10.01
C LEU A 647 -28.37 8.97 9.88
N ARG A 648 -29.63 9.16 9.47
CA ARG A 648 -30.62 8.10 9.23
C ARG A 648 -31.52 8.46 8.04
N PRO A 649 -30.99 8.46 6.81
CA PRO A 649 -31.75 8.85 5.63
C PRO A 649 -32.79 7.78 5.26
N VAL A 650 -34.04 8.19 5.07
CA VAL A 650 -35.15 7.28 4.66
C VAL A 650 -35.40 7.32 3.15
N LYS A 651 -34.93 8.37 2.45
CA LYS A 651 -35.18 8.60 1.01
C LYS A 651 -33.87 8.76 0.23
N LYS A 652 -33.85 8.31 -1.04
CA LYS A 652 -32.70 8.48 -1.97
C LYS A 652 -32.40 9.96 -2.29
N LYS A 653 -33.44 10.79 -2.50
CA LYS A 653 -33.29 12.26 -2.65
C LYS A 653 -33.51 12.97 -1.32
N ARG A 654 -32.52 13.78 -0.91
CA ARG A 654 -32.42 14.32 0.46
C ARG A 654 -32.36 15.85 0.44
N PRO A 655 -33.14 16.55 1.29
CA PRO A 655 -32.88 17.96 1.55
C PRO A 655 -31.55 18.09 2.30
N LYS A 656 -30.66 18.96 1.82
CA LYS A 656 -29.36 19.19 2.45
C LYS A 656 -29.55 19.94 3.77
N CYS A 657 -29.01 19.39 4.86
CA CYS A 657 -28.97 20.09 6.13
C CYS A 657 -27.94 21.23 6.09
N ARG A 658 -28.02 22.14 7.07
CA ARG A 658 -27.11 23.29 7.19
C ARG A 658 -25.64 22.88 7.23
N TYR A 659 -25.29 21.77 7.88
CA TYR A 659 -23.91 21.27 7.96
C TYR A 659 -23.37 20.79 6.60
N CYS A 660 -24.18 20.13 5.78
CA CYS A 660 -23.79 19.72 4.43
C CYS A 660 -23.57 20.94 3.53
N LEU A 661 -24.39 21.98 3.68
CA LEU A 661 -24.21 23.25 2.96
C LEU A 661 -22.89 23.93 3.36
N VAL A 662 -22.53 23.93 4.65
CA VAL A 662 -21.22 24.43 5.09
C VAL A 662 -20.07 23.61 4.53
N LYS A 663 -20.20 22.28 4.48
CA LYS A 663 -19.19 21.40 3.86
C LYS A 663 -18.96 21.73 2.38
N GLU A 664 -20.01 22.06 1.64
CA GLU A 664 -19.89 22.52 0.25
C GLU A 664 -19.19 23.87 0.14
N MET A 665 -19.52 24.81 1.03
CA MET A 665 -18.84 26.11 1.10
C MET A 665 -17.35 25.96 1.47
N LEU A 666 -17.02 25.04 2.38
CA LEU A 666 -15.63 24.69 2.72
C LEU A 666 -14.89 24.11 1.53
N THR A 667 -15.51 23.18 0.81
CA THR A 667 -14.91 22.55 -0.37
C THR A 667 -14.67 23.58 -1.48
N ALA A 668 -15.61 24.50 -1.67
CA ALA A 668 -15.48 25.61 -2.63
C ALA A 668 -14.41 26.65 -2.22
N TYR A 669 -14.20 26.84 -0.92
CA TYR A 669 -13.09 27.65 -0.39
C TYR A 669 -11.74 26.93 -0.57
N GLU A 670 -11.69 25.64 -0.27
CA GLU A 670 -10.52 24.78 -0.42
C GLU A 670 -10.03 24.74 -1.86
N SER A 671 -10.93 24.60 -2.84
CA SER A 671 -10.58 24.62 -4.27
C SER A 671 -10.01 25.94 -4.77
N LYS A 672 -10.23 27.04 -4.03
CA LYS A 672 -9.66 28.37 -4.34
C LYS A 672 -8.32 28.58 -3.63
N LEU A 673 -8.13 27.96 -2.47
CA LEU A 673 -6.93 28.10 -1.64
C LEU A 673 -5.82 27.12 -2.03
N PHE A 674 -6.17 25.93 -2.51
CA PHE A 674 -5.24 24.86 -2.89
C PHE A 674 -5.46 24.38 -4.31
N SER A 675 -4.40 23.85 -4.93
CA SER A 675 -4.49 23.10 -6.18
C SER A 675 -4.76 21.62 -5.86
N ILE A 676 -5.85 21.08 -6.41
CA ILE A 676 -6.28 19.69 -6.19
C ILE A 676 -5.78 18.83 -7.35
N ASP A 677 -5.04 17.76 -7.05
CA ASP A 677 -4.68 16.73 -8.03
C ASP A 677 -5.84 15.73 -8.18
N PRO A 678 -6.48 15.60 -9.37
CA PRO A 678 -7.64 14.73 -9.55
C PRO A 678 -7.35 13.23 -9.35
N GLN A 679 -6.08 12.79 -9.35
CA GLN A 679 -5.74 11.41 -9.00
C GLN A 679 -5.96 11.07 -7.52
N SER A 680 -6.14 12.06 -6.64
CA SER A 680 -6.46 11.83 -5.22
C SER A 680 -7.93 11.52 -4.96
N THR A 681 -8.79 11.61 -5.98
CA THR A 681 -10.23 11.34 -5.89
C THR A 681 -10.62 9.94 -6.37
N SER A 682 -9.70 9.16 -6.96
CA SER A 682 -10.00 7.86 -7.55
C SER A 682 -9.60 6.64 -6.71
N GLU A 683 -9.17 6.81 -5.45
CA GLU A 683 -9.16 5.71 -4.49
C GLU A 683 -10.41 5.79 -3.60
N GLY A 684 -11.46 5.07 -4.02
CA GLY A 684 -12.56 4.67 -3.14
C GLY A 684 -13.91 5.35 -3.38
N LEU A 685 -14.45 5.23 -4.59
CA LEU A 685 -15.90 5.20 -4.82
C LEU A 685 -16.14 4.05 -5.82
N PRO A 686 -16.87 2.97 -5.46
CA PRO A 686 -17.37 2.05 -6.47
C PRO A 686 -18.36 2.83 -7.33
N GLU A 687 -18.14 2.79 -8.64
CA GLU A 687 -19.14 3.23 -9.61
C GLU A 687 -20.40 2.38 -9.38
N GLU A 688 -21.55 3.04 -9.17
CA GLU A 688 -22.85 2.37 -9.21
C GLU A 688 -23.08 1.93 -10.67
N GLU A 689 -22.67 0.70 -11.00
CA GLU A 689 -23.16 0.00 -12.18
C GLU A 689 -24.61 -0.44 -11.88
N ASP A 690 -25.54 0.04 -12.69
CA ASP A 690 -26.94 -0.39 -12.72
C ASP A 690 -27.00 -1.86 -13.17
N GLU A 691 -27.00 -2.81 -12.22
CA GLU A 691 -27.39 -4.20 -12.48
C GLU A 691 -28.91 -4.36 -12.29
N GLU A 692 -29.60 -4.61 -13.40
CA GLU A 692 -30.96 -5.16 -13.42
C GLU A 692 -30.95 -6.56 -12.78
N LEU A 693 -31.71 -6.73 -11.70
CA LEU A 693 -31.95 -8.02 -11.05
C LEU A 693 -32.88 -8.89 -11.91
N PRO A 694 -32.56 -10.18 -12.15
CA PRO A 694 -33.57 -11.20 -12.35
C PRO A 694 -34.02 -11.76 -10.99
N GLU A 695 -35.34 -11.86 -10.84
CA GLU A 695 -36.01 -12.64 -9.80
C GLU A 695 -35.62 -14.12 -9.94
N ASP A 696 -35.18 -14.76 -8.84
CA ASP A 696 -35.75 -16.01 -8.36
C ASP A 696 -35.04 -16.53 -7.09
N LEU A 697 -35.85 -17.20 -6.27
CA LEU A 697 -35.63 -17.67 -4.91
C LEU A 697 -34.61 -18.82 -4.84
N GLU A 698 -33.82 -18.88 -3.76
CA GLU A 698 -33.63 -20.09 -2.93
C GLU A 698 -32.82 -19.81 -1.65
N GLU A 699 -33.30 -20.36 -0.54
CA GLU A 699 -32.75 -20.26 0.81
C GLU A 699 -31.52 -21.16 0.98
N GLU A 700 -30.37 -20.62 1.40
CA GLU A 700 -29.40 -21.39 2.18
C GLU A 700 -28.70 -20.54 3.25
N SER A 701 -28.82 -21.04 4.48
CA SER A 701 -28.26 -20.51 5.72
C SER A 701 -26.73 -20.56 5.73
N GLY A 702 -26.10 -19.38 5.74
CA GLY A 702 -24.66 -19.23 5.98
C GLY A 702 -24.36 -17.93 6.70
N THR A 703 -24.03 -18.03 7.99
CA THR A 703 -23.61 -16.92 8.86
C THR A 703 -22.45 -16.12 8.24
N LYS A 704 -22.77 -15.04 7.53
CA LYS A 704 -21.82 -13.97 7.23
C LYS A 704 -21.63 -13.16 8.51
N LYS A 705 -20.45 -13.32 9.10
CA LYS A 705 -19.93 -12.51 10.20
C LYS A 705 -20.08 -11.03 9.84
N ASN A 706 -20.86 -10.31 10.61
CA ASN A 706 -20.88 -8.85 10.67
C ASN A 706 -19.63 -8.41 11.45
N PRO A 707 -18.61 -7.78 10.85
CA PRO A 707 -17.58 -7.11 11.61
C PRO A 707 -18.03 -5.67 11.81
N LEU A 708 -18.97 -5.47 12.72
CA LEU A 708 -19.41 -4.14 13.15
C LEU A 708 -19.36 -4.11 14.66
N ALA A 709 -18.29 -3.54 15.20
CA ALA A 709 -18.38 -2.35 16.06
C ALA A 709 -17.20 -2.23 17.04
N GLU A 710 -16.02 -1.81 16.56
CA GLU A 710 -15.11 -1.07 17.46
C GLU A 710 -14.18 -0.04 16.81
N ASN A 711 -14.26 0.19 15.49
CA ASN A 711 -13.47 1.25 14.82
C ASN A 711 -14.24 2.14 13.84
N GLU A 712 -15.58 2.07 13.81
CA GLU A 712 -16.38 2.81 12.82
C GLU A 712 -17.10 4.06 13.35
N LEU A 713 -17.01 4.40 14.64
CA LEU A 713 -17.47 5.71 15.13
C LEU A 713 -16.48 6.87 14.89
N THR A 714 -15.38 6.64 14.15
CA THR A 714 -14.48 7.70 13.66
C THR A 714 -14.35 7.74 12.13
N LYS A 715 -15.20 7.04 11.39
CA LYS A 715 -15.27 7.16 9.92
C LYS A 715 -16.69 7.51 9.48
N GLY A 716 -17.21 8.63 10.00
CA GLY A 716 -18.03 9.49 9.17
C GLY A 716 -17.13 10.08 8.08
N GLU A 717 -17.57 10.00 6.82
CA GLU A 717 -16.84 10.48 5.66
C GLU A 717 -16.25 11.89 5.87
N GLY A 718 -14.92 11.91 5.98
CA GLY A 718 -14.11 13.11 5.79
C GLY A 718 -13.57 13.73 7.06
N VAL A 719 -12.59 13.08 7.70
CA VAL A 719 -11.46 13.80 8.35
C VAL A 719 -10.24 12.88 8.25
N LEU A 720 -9.09 13.47 7.87
CA LEU A 720 -7.82 12.83 7.48
C LEU A 720 -7.70 12.42 6.01
N ARG A 721 -8.14 13.29 5.08
CA ARG A 721 -7.27 13.49 3.91
C ARG A 721 -6.02 14.21 4.42
N LYS A 722 -4.93 13.48 4.71
CA LYS A 722 -3.59 14.06 4.52
C LYS A 722 -3.42 14.25 3.01
N GLY A 723 -4.18 15.20 2.45
CA GLY A 723 -4.08 15.55 1.06
C GLY A 723 -2.69 16.12 0.83
N HIS A 724 -2.09 15.82 -0.30
CA HIS A 724 -0.89 16.51 -0.76
C HIS A 724 -1.34 17.92 -1.20
N TRP A 725 -1.52 18.82 -0.23
CA TRP A 725 -2.01 20.17 -0.48
C TRP A 725 -0.92 20.93 -1.22
N GLN A 726 -1.13 21.15 -2.52
CA GLN A 726 -0.22 21.96 -3.32
C GLN A 726 -0.67 23.42 -3.25
N PRO A 727 0.28 24.37 -3.16
CA PRO A 727 -0.05 25.79 -3.17
C PRO A 727 -0.84 26.12 -4.43
N ALA A 728 -1.92 26.91 -4.30
CA ALA A 728 -2.69 27.34 -5.46
C ALA A 728 -1.83 28.18 -6.41
N ASP A 729 -2.22 28.25 -7.69
CA ASP A 729 -1.46 29.00 -8.70
C ASP A 729 -1.37 30.50 -8.36
N ILE A 730 -2.34 31.04 -7.61
CA ILE A 730 -2.29 32.41 -7.08
C ILE A 730 -1.18 32.59 -6.04
N GLU A 731 -1.00 31.61 -5.14
CA GLU A 731 0.06 31.62 -4.12
C GLU A 731 1.44 31.45 -4.76
N LYS A 732 1.56 30.55 -5.74
CA LYS A 732 2.78 30.40 -6.56
C LYS A 732 3.14 31.71 -7.25
N THR A 733 2.15 32.41 -7.81
CA THR A 733 2.33 33.71 -8.49
C THR A 733 2.82 34.79 -7.51
N LEU A 734 2.19 34.91 -6.34
CA LEU A 734 2.62 35.87 -5.32
C LEU A 734 4.01 35.55 -4.77
N THR A 735 4.33 34.28 -4.55
CA THR A 735 5.65 33.83 -4.12
C THR A 735 6.72 34.19 -5.16
N PHE A 736 6.40 33.98 -6.45
CA PHE A 736 7.28 34.38 -7.54
C PHE A 736 7.47 35.90 -7.57
N LEU A 737 6.40 36.71 -7.47
CA LEU A 737 6.50 38.17 -7.44
C LEU A 737 7.35 38.67 -6.26
N ALA A 738 7.22 38.05 -5.07
CA ALA A 738 8.06 38.36 -3.92
C ALA A 738 9.53 37.99 -4.15
N SER A 739 9.80 36.85 -4.78
CA SER A 739 11.18 36.45 -5.15
C SER A 739 11.79 37.36 -6.21
N PHE A 740 10.98 37.78 -7.19
CA PHE A 740 11.37 38.69 -8.26
C PHE A 740 11.79 40.04 -7.68
N ALA A 741 11.01 40.58 -6.73
CA ALA A 741 11.35 41.82 -6.02
C ALA A 741 12.59 41.71 -5.11
N LYS A 742 12.97 40.52 -4.64
CA LYS A 742 14.25 40.32 -3.91
C LYS A 742 15.45 40.24 -4.85
N SER A 743 15.24 39.80 -6.09
CA SER A 743 16.29 39.68 -7.11
C SER A 743 16.51 40.96 -7.93
N TYR A 744 15.67 41.98 -7.74
CA TYR A 744 15.65 43.24 -8.49
C TYR A 744 16.04 44.43 -7.62
#